data_AF-A0A4V6MGF1-F1
#
_entry.id   AF-A0A4V6MGF1-F1
#
_cell.length_a   1.000
_cell.length_b   1.000
_cell.length_c   1.000
_cell.angle_alpha   90.00
_cell.angle_beta   90.00
_cell.angle_gamma   90.00
#
_symmetry.space_group_name_H-M   'P 1'
#
loop_
_entity.id
_entity.type
_entity.pdbx_description
1 polymer ?
#
loop_
_entity_poly.entity_id
_entity_poly.type
_entity_poly.pdbx_seq_one_letter_code
_entity_poly.pdbx_strand_id
1 'polypeptide(L)'
;MKITGYESPSARHAGLRFMVENRLRELEAQVETAEYLTRRQETRQDVDADLLKRKRTGESSFGWLLRGESVDEHLDALAPALSSLPEPEAGRAWEPLTQRVGIIADEFVFRSFDGLADFVQITPKNYEQHIAEVDLLLVVTTWRGVDGSSWVGLGSPGSQRRRILVDELIPAYRNADVPVIFYSKEDPPNYERFLPIAQACDVIFTSAMEKVLDYRRDCPSARFVDVLKFGVNPRHHSPIGSRPGQNDMAYFAGAWLPEKYPQRTSEGQRLLRGILEGGRRLALIDRYSDLKGTDPRYAYTSEFKYFLGHKRDHSELMSLQRISDMGINLNSVADSQTMFANRVLELQAAGALVFSTYNKGVNSDYPQVYISTTTKDVARTLEVMTFEEMRRAQADGIRKVFSEDHAQLRVDQIVAAAGFDVPDRSLTVVAIAEETSPELVAAMQNQSLGPVEIIASADLSSIAADVVLPLSNDLAYGVHYAKDMVTAFTYTDADIVAKSCADLKTADEASHRYLDEHRELGSTAWWLGRGGEGARSQLAESISQGLPVSAGLKVYGLDGFGVSRVEDVEEPVPARAEDYEISVVVPIYNNGDHLRHKAFASLQRSSIFDKMHILLIDDGSTDPSTRETVRELERRFENVTAFMFEPGGSGSASRPRNKGLELTETEFVTYLDPDDEMINDGYALLLRKLQKSDAEFVVGDMLRWDDGRGRIPQVRRLRQVIPSREGLLRPDPSSLSQLDYQPASIEAIAARTDWLKGLGIEQPVGAVGQDTFFFQQMLYYATKIATVKTPVYAYYAAVAGSVVNVVSPRYFRKYLPLEAARAKWLKDVGLLQDYNERRLEMFFKKWYMRKLTMVAPDDHDAALELIKEIVGYYEPTHWNDPEIQAFWEEVNA
;
A
#
# COMPACT_ATOMS: atom_id res chain seq x y z
N MET A 1 69.18 -4.97 4.10
CA MET A 1 68.11 -4.22 3.41
C MET A 1 66.84 -4.49 4.21
N LYS A 2 66.35 -3.47 4.92
CA LYS A 2 65.42 -3.61 6.05
C LYS A 2 63.97 -3.77 5.58
N ILE A 3 63.28 -4.66 6.30
CA ILE A 3 61.85 -4.87 6.38
C ILE A 3 61.24 -3.68 7.14
N THR A 4 60.24 -3.00 6.56
CA THR A 4 59.22 -2.23 7.30
C THR A 4 57.99 -2.01 6.42
N GLY A 5 56.85 -2.54 6.85
CA GLY A 5 55.52 -2.23 6.32
C GLY A 5 54.49 -2.59 7.39
N TYR A 6 54.33 -1.71 8.38
CA TYR A 6 53.33 -1.79 9.42
C TYR A 6 51.95 -1.50 8.80
N GLU A 7 51.10 -2.53 8.69
CA GLU A 7 49.65 -2.33 8.57
C GLU A 7 49.10 -1.90 9.92
N SER A 8 48.26 -0.86 9.94
CA SER A 8 47.70 -0.32 11.18
C SER A 8 46.79 -1.37 11.88
N PRO A 9 46.77 -1.42 13.22
CA PRO A 9 45.91 -2.34 13.98
C PRO A 9 44.40 -2.20 13.68
N SER A 10 43.96 -1.06 13.13
CA SER A 10 42.54 -0.77 12.84
C SER A 10 41.97 -1.61 11.69
N ALA A 11 42.77 -1.90 10.66
CA ALA A 11 42.34 -2.67 9.50
C ALA A 11 42.18 -4.17 9.82
N ARG A 12 43.04 -4.71 10.69
CA ARG A 12 42.89 -6.09 11.21
C ARG A 12 41.70 -6.23 12.14
N HIS A 13 41.37 -5.21 12.94
CA HIS A 13 40.19 -5.24 13.82
C HIS A 13 38.87 -5.11 13.04
N ALA A 14 38.82 -4.35 11.94
CA ALA A 14 37.65 -4.27 11.08
C ALA A 14 37.41 -5.58 10.31
N GLY A 15 38.47 -6.20 9.77
CA GLY A 15 38.38 -7.50 9.12
C GLY A 15 37.98 -8.63 10.07
N LEU A 16 38.52 -8.64 11.31
CA LEU A 16 38.10 -9.58 12.35
C LEU A 16 36.67 -9.31 12.84
N ARG A 17 36.21 -8.06 12.99
CA ARG A 17 34.81 -7.77 13.32
C ARG A 17 33.85 -8.24 12.23
N PHE A 18 34.17 -7.98 10.96
CA PHE A 18 33.35 -8.43 9.83
C PHE A 18 33.29 -9.96 9.73
N MET A 19 34.41 -10.65 9.97
CA MET A 19 34.44 -12.12 10.04
C MET A 19 33.68 -12.66 11.25
N VAL A 20 33.81 -12.02 12.43
CA VAL A 20 33.12 -12.43 13.65
C VAL A 20 31.61 -12.19 13.53
N GLU A 21 31.18 -11.08 12.94
CA GLU A 21 29.76 -10.77 12.69
C GLU A 21 29.14 -11.70 11.64
N ASN A 22 29.85 -12.00 10.54
CA ASN A 22 29.39 -13.01 9.58
C ASN A 22 29.37 -14.40 10.20
N ARG A 23 30.36 -14.74 11.05
CA ARG A 23 30.38 -16.02 11.76
C ARG A 23 29.29 -16.10 12.83
N LEU A 24 28.94 -14.98 13.47
CA LEU A 24 27.80 -14.87 14.38
C LEU A 24 26.48 -15.02 13.62
N ARG A 25 26.30 -14.40 12.45
CA ARG A 25 25.11 -14.61 11.60
C ARG A 25 25.01 -16.05 11.09
N GLU A 26 26.13 -16.66 10.70
CA GLU A 26 26.18 -18.08 10.34
C GLU A 26 25.84 -18.98 11.53
N LEU A 27 26.36 -18.67 12.73
CA LEU A 27 26.08 -19.43 13.95
C LEU A 27 24.65 -19.22 14.43
N GLU A 28 24.08 -18.02 14.32
CA GLU A 28 22.68 -17.72 14.62
C GLU A 28 21.75 -18.44 13.63
N ALA A 29 22.08 -18.44 12.33
CA ALA A 29 21.36 -19.23 11.33
C ALA A 29 21.52 -20.74 11.56
N GLN A 30 22.68 -21.21 12.02
CA GLN A 30 22.91 -22.61 12.38
C GLN A 30 22.22 -23.01 13.68
N VAL A 31 22.08 -22.09 14.66
CA VAL A 31 21.30 -22.29 15.89
C VAL A 31 19.81 -22.29 15.58
N GLU A 32 19.30 -21.39 14.74
CA GLU A 32 17.92 -21.47 14.23
C GLU A 32 17.68 -22.75 13.43
N THR A 33 18.65 -23.18 12.61
CA THR A 33 18.58 -24.44 11.86
C THR A 33 18.67 -25.66 12.78
N ALA A 34 19.49 -25.61 13.84
CA ALA A 34 19.61 -26.69 14.82
C ALA A 34 18.37 -26.76 15.70
N GLU A 35 17.84 -25.63 16.20
CA GLU A 35 16.55 -25.57 16.88
C GLU A 35 15.39 -26.01 15.98
N TYR A 36 15.46 -25.72 14.68
CA TYR A 36 14.53 -26.22 13.67
C TYR A 36 14.67 -27.74 13.48
N LEU A 37 15.88 -28.30 13.45
CA LEU A 37 16.14 -29.73 13.31
C LEU A 37 15.84 -30.55 14.57
N THR A 38 16.06 -29.97 15.76
CA THR A 38 15.64 -30.55 17.04
C THR A 38 14.11 -30.53 17.15
N ARG A 39 13.46 -29.41 16.76
CA ARG A 39 12.01 -29.39 16.55
C ARG A 39 11.56 -30.39 15.49
N ARG A 40 12.36 -30.69 14.46
CA ARG A 40 12.08 -31.65 13.37
C ARG A 40 12.08 -33.12 13.81
N GLN A 41 12.82 -33.48 14.86
CA GLN A 41 12.77 -34.81 15.48
C GLN A 41 11.60 -34.95 16.44
N GLU A 42 11.19 -33.87 17.13
CA GLU A 42 10.01 -33.84 17.99
C GLU A 42 8.69 -33.72 17.17
N THR A 43 8.69 -32.97 16.06
CA THR A 43 7.50 -32.76 15.18
C THR A 43 7.11 -33.95 14.32
N ARG A 44 7.94 -34.99 14.19
CA ARG A 44 7.59 -36.16 13.37
C ARG A 44 6.53 -37.06 14.01
N GLN A 45 6.32 -36.94 15.33
CA GLN A 45 5.20 -37.56 16.04
C GLN A 45 4.15 -36.52 16.49
N ASP A 46 4.55 -35.26 16.72
CA ASP A 46 3.62 -34.22 17.20
C ASP A 46 2.82 -33.50 16.10
N VAL A 47 3.28 -33.43 14.84
CA VAL A 47 2.48 -32.82 13.75
C VAL A 47 1.30 -33.71 13.36
N ASP A 48 1.53 -35.03 13.32
CA ASP A 48 0.42 -35.97 13.19
C ASP A 48 -0.51 -35.87 14.41
N ALA A 49 0.03 -35.77 15.64
CA ALA A 49 -0.77 -35.68 16.86
C ALA A 49 -1.54 -34.35 17.04
N ASP A 50 -1.04 -33.19 16.59
CA ASP A 50 -1.71 -31.89 16.70
C ASP A 50 -2.80 -31.74 15.62
N LEU A 51 -2.55 -32.21 14.40
CA LEU A 51 -3.59 -32.38 13.36
C LEU A 51 -4.65 -33.40 13.81
N LEU A 52 -4.25 -34.49 14.48
CA LEU A 52 -5.16 -35.48 15.09
C LEU A 52 -5.85 -34.99 16.37
N LYS A 53 -5.37 -33.94 17.06
CA LYS A 53 -6.02 -33.31 18.23
C LYS A 53 -7.08 -32.30 17.80
N ARG A 54 -6.85 -31.57 16.70
CA ARG A 54 -7.82 -30.65 16.07
C ARG A 54 -8.97 -31.37 15.35
N LYS A 55 -8.90 -32.70 15.29
CA LYS A 55 -9.88 -33.67 14.78
C LYS A 55 -11.28 -33.68 15.45
N ARG A 56 -11.53 -32.86 16.48
CA ARG A 56 -12.73 -32.97 17.33
C ARG A 56 -13.90 -32.02 17.04
N THR A 57 -13.80 -31.12 16.06
CA THR A 57 -14.87 -30.14 15.79
C THR A 57 -15.63 -30.32 14.46
N GLY A 58 -15.34 -31.36 13.67
CA GLY A 58 -16.21 -31.79 12.55
C GLY A 58 -16.21 -30.91 11.29
N GLU A 59 -15.74 -29.67 11.36
CA GLU A 59 -15.56 -28.77 10.22
C GLU A 59 -14.17 -28.15 10.30
N SER A 60 -13.20 -28.66 9.54
CA SER A 60 -11.86 -28.05 9.46
C SER A 60 -11.51 -27.73 8.01
N SER A 61 -10.70 -26.69 7.80
CA SER A 61 -10.08 -26.31 6.50
C SER A 61 -9.31 -27.45 5.81
N PHE A 62 -9.07 -28.55 6.53
CA PHE A 62 -8.41 -29.77 6.07
C PHE A 62 -9.39 -30.93 5.79
N GLY A 63 -10.71 -30.72 5.93
CA GLY A 63 -11.70 -31.79 5.79
C GLY A 63 -11.67 -32.49 4.43
N TRP A 64 -11.38 -31.77 3.35
CA TRP A 64 -11.23 -32.32 2.00
C TRP A 64 -9.91 -33.08 1.81
N LEU A 65 -8.80 -32.55 2.34
CA LEU A 65 -7.51 -33.24 2.42
C LEU A 65 -7.61 -34.57 3.18
N LEU A 66 -8.39 -34.59 4.26
CA LEU A 66 -8.66 -35.81 5.04
C LEU A 66 -9.54 -36.82 4.30
N ARG A 67 -10.33 -36.39 3.30
CA ARG A 67 -11.08 -37.26 2.39
C ARG A 67 -10.24 -37.76 1.22
N GLY A 68 -8.99 -37.32 1.09
CA GLY A 68 -8.07 -37.70 0.02
C GLY A 68 -8.26 -36.91 -1.28
N GLU A 69 -9.05 -35.84 -1.26
CA GLU A 69 -9.27 -34.95 -2.40
C GLU A 69 -7.99 -34.14 -2.68
N SER A 70 -7.62 -34.01 -3.95
CA SER A 70 -6.52 -33.18 -4.44
C SER A 70 -6.98 -31.75 -4.76
N VAL A 71 -6.03 -30.81 -4.86
CA VAL A 71 -6.34 -29.44 -5.29
C VAL A 71 -6.96 -29.42 -6.69
N ASP A 72 -6.47 -30.25 -7.61
CA ASP A 72 -7.01 -30.30 -8.96
C ASP A 72 -8.45 -30.82 -9.02
N GLU A 73 -8.81 -31.84 -8.24
CA GLU A 73 -10.20 -32.30 -8.14
C GLU A 73 -11.12 -31.18 -7.63
N HIS A 74 -10.63 -30.34 -6.71
CA HIS A 74 -11.39 -29.20 -6.22
C HIS A 74 -11.52 -28.09 -7.28
N LEU A 75 -10.44 -27.79 -8.01
CA LEU A 75 -10.46 -26.82 -9.11
C LEU A 75 -11.40 -27.28 -10.24
N ASP A 76 -11.35 -28.56 -10.61
CA ASP A 76 -12.16 -29.12 -11.67
C ASP A 76 -13.66 -29.13 -11.28
N ALA A 77 -13.98 -29.26 -9.99
CA ALA A 77 -15.35 -29.13 -9.49
C ALA A 77 -15.93 -27.71 -9.67
N LEU A 78 -15.09 -26.69 -9.88
CA LEU A 78 -15.52 -25.31 -10.14
C LEU A 78 -15.82 -25.05 -11.63
N ALA A 79 -15.57 -26.01 -12.52
CA ALA A 79 -15.81 -25.86 -13.96
C ALA A 79 -17.22 -25.33 -14.33
N PRO A 80 -18.32 -25.76 -13.68
CA PRO A 80 -19.65 -25.19 -13.95
C PRO A 80 -19.73 -23.69 -13.63
N ALA A 81 -19.16 -23.25 -12.50
CA ALA A 81 -19.14 -21.85 -12.10
C ALA A 81 -18.26 -20.99 -13.01
N LEU A 82 -17.12 -21.54 -13.46
CA LEU A 82 -16.25 -20.89 -14.44
C LEU A 82 -16.95 -20.73 -15.79
N SER A 83 -17.70 -21.74 -16.22
CA SER A 83 -18.44 -21.74 -17.49
C SER A 83 -19.67 -20.82 -17.48
N SER A 84 -20.19 -20.48 -16.29
CA SER A 84 -21.33 -19.57 -16.14
C SER A 84 -20.94 -18.09 -16.02
N LEU A 85 -19.64 -17.79 -15.94
CA LEU A 85 -19.19 -16.40 -15.87
C LEU A 85 -19.53 -15.65 -17.17
N PRO A 86 -20.08 -14.43 -17.08
CA PRO A 86 -20.18 -13.55 -18.24
C PRO A 86 -18.80 -13.25 -18.80
N GLU A 87 -18.72 -12.97 -20.10
CA GLU A 87 -17.48 -12.50 -20.70
C GLU A 87 -17.10 -11.12 -20.14
N PRO A 88 -15.81 -10.83 -19.92
CA PRO A 88 -15.33 -9.47 -19.66
C PRO A 88 -15.66 -8.54 -20.83
N GLU A 89 -15.80 -7.24 -20.53
CA GLU A 89 -16.20 -6.23 -21.49
C GLU A 89 -15.16 -5.09 -21.56
N ALA A 90 -15.19 -4.29 -22.63
CA ALA A 90 -14.22 -3.21 -22.80
C ALA A 90 -14.51 -1.95 -21.95
N GLY A 91 -15.72 -1.85 -21.38
CA GLY A 91 -16.23 -0.59 -20.88
C GLY A 91 -16.83 0.27 -22.00
N ARG A 92 -17.74 1.17 -21.61
CA ARG A 92 -18.40 2.13 -22.51
C ARG A 92 -17.70 3.50 -22.53
N ALA A 93 -17.02 3.86 -21.45
CA ALA A 93 -16.52 5.22 -21.23
C ALA A 93 -15.44 5.67 -22.21
N TRP A 94 -14.52 4.78 -22.59
CA TRP A 94 -13.30 5.16 -23.29
C TRP A 94 -13.14 4.41 -24.61
N GLU A 95 -13.01 5.17 -25.70
CA GLU A 95 -12.71 4.61 -27.01
C GLU A 95 -11.20 4.31 -27.15
N PRO A 96 -10.84 3.23 -27.86
CA PRO A 96 -9.45 2.94 -28.21
C PRO A 96 -8.81 4.07 -29.02
N LEU A 97 -7.48 4.19 -28.93
CA LEU A 97 -6.72 5.08 -29.79
C LEU A 97 -6.69 4.57 -31.23
N THR A 98 -6.57 5.49 -32.17
CA THR A 98 -6.51 5.18 -33.61
C THR A 98 -5.08 4.94 -34.10
N GLN A 99 -4.08 5.31 -33.30
CA GLN A 99 -2.67 5.12 -33.62
C GLN A 99 -2.32 3.65 -33.80
N ARG A 100 -1.51 3.38 -34.83
CA ARG A 100 -0.97 2.07 -35.15
C ARG A 100 0.40 1.91 -34.51
N VAL A 101 0.50 1.02 -33.52
CA VAL A 101 1.68 0.86 -32.67
C VAL A 101 2.39 -0.44 -33.02
N GLY A 102 3.61 -0.33 -33.55
CA GLY A 102 4.52 -1.47 -33.65
C GLY A 102 4.99 -1.88 -32.25
N ILE A 103 4.87 -3.15 -31.87
CA ILE A 103 5.22 -3.62 -30.52
C ILE A 103 6.15 -4.84 -30.53
N ILE A 104 7.19 -4.76 -29.70
CA ILE A 104 8.07 -5.88 -29.33
C ILE A 104 7.83 -6.16 -27.85
N ALA A 105 7.13 -7.25 -27.52
CA ALA A 105 6.77 -7.59 -26.15
C ALA A 105 6.64 -9.12 -25.94
N ASP A 106 6.47 -9.53 -24.68
CA ASP A 106 5.93 -10.86 -24.38
C ASP A 106 4.39 -10.88 -24.52
N GLU A 107 3.82 -12.09 -24.51
CA GLU A 107 2.38 -12.30 -24.64
C GLU A 107 1.56 -11.56 -23.55
N PHE A 108 2.07 -11.45 -22.33
CA PHE A 108 1.34 -10.85 -21.21
C PHE A 108 1.17 -9.34 -21.40
N VAL A 109 2.25 -8.63 -21.75
CA VAL A 109 2.17 -7.19 -22.03
C VAL A 109 1.35 -6.92 -23.29
N PHE A 110 1.52 -7.74 -24.35
CA PHE A 110 0.72 -7.60 -25.56
C PHE A 110 -0.78 -7.71 -25.27
N ARG A 111 -1.21 -8.74 -24.53
CA ARG A 111 -2.62 -8.91 -24.12
C ARG A 111 -3.09 -7.77 -23.22
N SER A 112 -2.24 -7.27 -22.34
CA SER A 112 -2.61 -6.14 -21.46
C SER A 112 -2.94 -4.86 -22.23
N PHE A 113 -2.48 -4.70 -23.47
CA PHE A 113 -2.81 -3.57 -24.33
C PHE A 113 -3.78 -3.89 -25.47
N ASP A 114 -4.21 -5.15 -25.59
CA ASP A 114 -5.06 -5.59 -26.70
C ASP A 114 -6.38 -4.80 -26.76
N GLY A 115 -6.70 -4.31 -27.96
CA GLY A 115 -7.89 -3.51 -28.22
C GLY A 115 -7.88 -2.08 -27.67
N LEU A 116 -6.76 -1.58 -27.15
CA LEU A 116 -6.63 -0.19 -26.66
C LEU A 116 -6.04 0.79 -27.70
N ALA A 117 -5.40 0.24 -28.73
CA ALA A 117 -4.92 0.89 -29.95
C ALA A 117 -4.76 -0.19 -31.05
N ASP A 118 -4.32 0.17 -32.26
CA ASP A 118 -4.00 -0.82 -33.31
C ASP A 118 -2.56 -1.35 -33.13
N PHE A 119 -2.40 -2.44 -32.36
CA PHE A 119 -1.09 -3.03 -32.08
C PHE A 119 -0.66 -4.06 -33.14
N VAL A 120 0.55 -3.88 -33.70
CA VAL A 120 1.16 -4.80 -34.67
C VAL A 120 2.44 -5.39 -34.11
N GLN A 121 2.55 -6.71 -34.09
CA GLN A 121 3.74 -7.39 -33.59
C GLN A 121 4.93 -7.23 -34.54
N ILE A 122 6.03 -6.69 -34.02
CA ILE A 122 7.28 -6.53 -34.75
C ILE A 122 8.23 -7.67 -34.41
N THR A 123 8.81 -8.28 -35.44
CA THR A 123 9.75 -9.40 -35.36
C THR A 123 10.98 -9.11 -36.23
N PRO A 124 12.09 -9.84 -36.04
CA PRO A 124 13.26 -9.70 -36.91
C PRO A 124 12.99 -10.05 -38.39
N LYS A 125 11.86 -10.68 -38.72
CA LYS A 125 11.54 -11.12 -40.08
C LYS A 125 10.59 -10.18 -40.83
N ASN A 126 9.81 -9.37 -40.12
CA ASN A 126 8.78 -8.51 -40.71
C ASN A 126 9.01 -7.02 -40.44
N TYR A 127 10.03 -6.63 -39.65
CA TYR A 127 10.17 -5.24 -39.22
C TYR A 127 10.24 -4.23 -40.39
N GLU A 128 10.93 -4.57 -41.48
CA GLU A 128 11.06 -3.72 -42.67
C GLU A 128 9.72 -3.44 -43.36
N GLN A 129 8.78 -4.39 -43.30
CA GLN A 129 7.47 -4.28 -43.94
C GLN A 129 6.55 -3.30 -43.21
N HIS A 130 6.77 -3.11 -41.90
CA HIS A 130 5.90 -2.29 -41.06
C HIS A 130 6.44 -0.89 -40.77
N ILE A 131 7.66 -0.53 -41.21
CA ILE A 131 8.26 0.79 -40.93
C ILE A 131 7.33 1.93 -41.37
N ALA A 132 6.77 1.84 -42.57
CA ALA A 132 5.89 2.88 -43.12
C ALA A 132 4.43 2.76 -42.65
N GLU A 133 4.09 1.72 -41.88
CA GLU A 133 2.71 1.46 -41.45
C GLU A 133 2.43 1.92 -40.02
N VAL A 134 3.45 2.02 -39.17
CA VAL A 134 3.25 2.32 -37.75
C VAL A 134 3.55 3.78 -37.44
N ASP A 135 2.82 4.35 -36.50
CA ASP A 135 3.02 5.70 -36.00
C ASP A 135 4.15 5.76 -34.96
N LEU A 136 4.36 4.68 -34.22
CA LEU A 136 5.42 4.55 -33.21
C LEU A 136 5.83 3.09 -32.98
N LEU A 137 7.06 2.89 -32.48
CA LEU A 137 7.59 1.58 -32.10
C LEU A 137 7.78 1.48 -30.59
N LEU A 138 7.07 0.56 -29.94
CA LEU A 138 7.21 0.23 -28.53
C LEU A 138 8.07 -1.03 -28.33
N VAL A 139 9.23 -0.85 -27.71
CA VAL A 139 10.19 -1.89 -27.35
C VAL A 139 10.10 -2.20 -25.86
N VAL A 140 9.44 -3.31 -25.51
CA VAL A 140 9.30 -3.75 -24.13
C VAL A 140 10.37 -4.78 -23.78
N THR A 141 10.91 -4.72 -22.57
CA THR A 141 11.80 -5.78 -22.07
C THR A 141 11.10 -7.13 -22.10
N THR A 142 11.63 -8.06 -22.89
CA THR A 142 11.05 -9.39 -23.08
C THR A 142 12.10 -10.50 -23.14
N TRP A 143 11.68 -11.70 -22.72
CA TRP A 143 12.48 -12.93 -22.81
C TRP A 143 12.15 -13.75 -24.06
N ARG A 144 10.92 -13.63 -24.57
CA ARG A 144 10.36 -14.35 -25.73
C ARG A 144 9.34 -13.45 -26.42
N GLY A 145 9.22 -13.53 -27.75
CA GLY A 145 8.15 -12.82 -28.46
C GLY A 145 6.78 -13.38 -28.09
N VAL A 146 5.71 -12.71 -28.54
CA VAL A 146 4.33 -13.19 -28.37
C VAL A 146 4.13 -14.57 -29.03
N ASP A 147 4.83 -14.83 -30.13
CA ASP A 147 4.92 -16.12 -30.81
C ASP A 147 5.74 -17.18 -30.04
N GLY A 148 6.28 -16.83 -28.88
CA GLY A 148 7.15 -17.66 -28.05
C GLY A 148 8.59 -17.82 -28.58
N SER A 149 8.94 -17.26 -29.74
CA SER A 149 10.16 -17.64 -30.48
C SER A 149 10.98 -16.47 -31.07
N SER A 150 10.34 -15.41 -31.55
CA SER A 150 10.98 -14.37 -32.36
C SER A 150 12.05 -13.57 -31.61
N TRP A 151 11.86 -13.37 -30.31
CA TRP A 151 12.75 -12.55 -29.46
C TRP A 151 13.47 -13.34 -28.36
N VAL A 152 13.61 -14.66 -28.51
CA VAL A 152 14.35 -15.49 -27.56
C VAL A 152 15.79 -14.99 -27.39
N GLY A 153 16.18 -14.76 -26.13
CA GLY A 153 17.54 -14.33 -25.78
C GLY A 153 17.80 -12.83 -25.95
N LEU A 154 16.77 -11.99 -26.10
CA LEU A 154 16.93 -10.54 -26.26
C LEU A 154 17.74 -9.89 -25.12
N GLY A 155 17.51 -10.32 -23.88
CA GLY A 155 18.26 -9.84 -22.71
C GLY A 155 19.72 -10.31 -22.62
N SER A 156 20.20 -11.18 -23.51
CA SER A 156 21.58 -11.68 -23.49
C SER A 156 22.51 -10.79 -24.32
N PRO A 157 23.63 -10.27 -23.77
CA PRO A 157 24.53 -9.34 -24.48
C PRO A 157 25.04 -9.84 -25.84
N GLY A 158 25.34 -11.13 -25.98
CA GLY A 158 25.83 -11.74 -27.22
C GLY A 158 24.75 -12.17 -28.22
N SER A 159 23.47 -11.93 -27.93
CA SER A 159 22.37 -12.42 -28.75
C SER A 159 22.35 -11.77 -30.14
N GLN A 160 22.18 -12.59 -31.18
CA GLN A 160 21.95 -12.07 -32.53
C GLN A 160 20.67 -11.22 -32.60
N ARG A 161 19.63 -11.59 -31.84
CA ARG A 161 18.36 -10.84 -31.79
C ARG A 161 18.55 -9.42 -31.24
N ARG A 162 19.39 -9.29 -30.21
CA ARG A 162 19.73 -7.99 -29.62
C ARG A 162 20.49 -7.11 -30.61
N ARG A 163 21.47 -7.69 -31.32
CA ARG A 163 22.21 -6.98 -32.38
C ARG A 163 21.28 -6.50 -33.49
N ILE A 164 20.42 -7.37 -34.02
CA ILE A 164 19.42 -6.96 -35.03
C ILE A 164 18.55 -5.82 -34.51
N LEU A 165 18.09 -5.87 -33.25
CA LEU A 165 17.25 -4.81 -32.69
C LEU A 165 17.99 -3.46 -32.62
N VAL A 166 19.20 -3.45 -32.05
CA VAL A 166 19.95 -2.22 -31.76
C VAL A 166 20.66 -1.67 -32.99
N ASP A 167 21.23 -2.52 -33.82
CA ASP A 167 22.12 -2.13 -34.92
C ASP A 167 21.37 -1.96 -36.26
N GLU A 168 20.19 -2.58 -36.43
CA GLU A 168 19.43 -2.58 -37.69
C GLU A 168 18.03 -2.00 -37.52
N LEU A 169 17.20 -2.59 -36.65
CA LEU A 169 15.76 -2.29 -36.54
C LEU A 169 15.52 -0.89 -35.98
N ILE A 170 16.02 -0.58 -34.78
CA ILE A 170 15.83 0.73 -34.16
C ILE A 170 16.33 1.86 -35.09
N PRO A 171 17.55 1.78 -35.67
CA PRO A 171 17.99 2.74 -36.67
C PRO A 171 17.07 2.87 -37.88
N ALA A 172 16.51 1.76 -38.40
CA ALA A 172 15.60 1.80 -39.55
C ALA A 172 14.30 2.58 -39.25
N TYR A 173 13.71 2.38 -38.07
CA TYR A 173 12.51 3.13 -37.65
C TYR A 173 12.83 4.60 -37.41
N ARG A 174 13.94 4.91 -36.73
CA ARG A 174 14.39 6.30 -36.51
C ARG A 174 14.69 7.04 -37.81
N ASN A 175 15.30 6.38 -38.79
CA ASN A 175 15.59 6.98 -40.11
C ASN A 175 14.31 7.26 -40.93
N ALA A 176 13.20 6.63 -40.56
CA ALA A 176 11.88 6.90 -41.12
C ALA A 176 11.05 7.87 -40.26
N ASP A 177 11.69 8.58 -39.32
CA ASP A 177 11.08 9.51 -38.38
C ASP A 177 9.99 8.88 -37.47
N VAL A 178 10.04 7.56 -37.27
CA VAL A 178 9.15 6.86 -36.34
C VAL A 178 9.75 6.91 -34.92
N PRO A 179 9.05 7.49 -33.93
CA PRO A 179 9.54 7.54 -32.55
C PRO A 179 9.67 6.13 -31.96
N VAL A 180 10.82 5.88 -31.31
CA VAL A 180 11.11 4.59 -30.67
C VAL A 180 11.05 4.74 -29.15
N ILE A 181 10.13 4.00 -28.53
CA ILE A 181 9.87 4.02 -27.10
C ILE A 181 10.43 2.74 -26.49
N PHE A 182 11.19 2.84 -25.41
CA PHE A 182 11.59 1.71 -24.58
C PHE A 182 10.75 1.64 -23.31
N TYR A 183 10.28 0.45 -22.94
CA TYR A 183 9.62 0.21 -21.66
C TYR A 183 10.26 -0.99 -20.93
N SER A 184 10.85 -0.73 -19.76
CA SER A 184 11.26 -1.81 -18.84
C SER A 184 10.15 -2.15 -17.88
N LYS A 185 9.57 -3.35 -18.06
CA LYS A 185 8.41 -3.83 -17.28
C LYS A 185 8.78 -4.43 -15.91
N GLU A 186 10.06 -4.68 -15.66
CA GLU A 186 10.54 -5.43 -14.48
C GLU A 186 11.86 -4.84 -13.95
N ASP A 187 11.92 -3.51 -13.87
CA ASP A 187 12.95 -2.81 -13.11
C ASP A 187 12.63 -2.80 -11.61
N PRO A 188 13.61 -2.61 -10.71
CA PRO A 188 15.06 -2.51 -10.94
C PRO A 188 15.83 -3.74 -11.47
N PRO A 189 15.39 -5.01 -11.27
CA PRO A 189 16.22 -6.19 -11.57
C PRO A 189 16.75 -6.29 -13.01
N ASN A 190 16.05 -5.70 -13.97
CA ASN A 190 16.39 -5.79 -15.39
C ASN A 190 17.16 -4.59 -15.94
N TYR A 191 17.37 -3.54 -15.16
CA TYR A 191 17.98 -2.27 -15.57
C TYR A 191 19.27 -2.46 -16.38
N GLU A 192 20.32 -3.01 -15.76
CA GLU A 192 21.64 -3.22 -16.37
C GLU A 192 21.58 -4.09 -17.63
N ARG A 193 20.68 -5.08 -17.63
CA ARG A 193 20.60 -6.08 -18.69
C ARG A 193 20.10 -5.47 -20.01
N PHE A 194 19.13 -4.56 -19.91
CA PHE A 194 18.46 -3.94 -21.04
C PHE A 194 18.88 -2.50 -21.30
N LEU A 195 19.71 -1.89 -20.44
CA LEU A 195 20.20 -0.52 -20.59
C LEU A 195 20.72 -0.18 -22.00
N PRO A 196 21.54 -1.03 -22.68
CA PRO A 196 21.99 -0.68 -24.03
C PRO A 196 20.89 -0.68 -25.11
N ILE A 197 19.74 -1.31 -24.86
CA ILE A 197 18.56 -1.18 -25.74
C ILE A 197 17.86 0.15 -25.47
N ALA A 198 17.70 0.51 -24.19
CA ALA A 198 17.14 1.80 -23.77
C ALA A 198 17.95 2.98 -24.34
N GLN A 199 19.29 2.88 -24.34
CA GLN A 199 20.19 3.89 -24.91
C GLN A 199 19.98 4.15 -26.41
N ALA A 200 19.38 3.21 -27.15
CA ALA A 200 19.10 3.36 -28.57
C ALA A 200 17.74 4.04 -28.86
N CYS A 201 16.90 4.22 -27.84
CA CYS A 201 15.52 4.70 -27.97
C CYS A 201 15.39 6.20 -27.67
N ASP A 202 14.28 6.81 -28.10
CA ASP A 202 14.00 8.25 -27.95
C ASP A 202 13.31 8.56 -26.62
N VAL A 203 12.42 7.68 -26.20
CA VAL A 203 11.56 7.82 -25.02
C VAL A 203 11.77 6.59 -24.14
N ILE A 204 11.90 6.79 -22.84
CA ILE A 204 12.14 5.71 -21.89
C ILE A 204 11.08 5.72 -20.80
N PHE A 205 10.45 4.56 -20.63
CA PHE A 205 9.61 4.25 -19.48
C PHE A 205 10.25 3.14 -18.64
N THR A 206 10.18 3.30 -17.33
CA THR A 206 10.57 2.28 -16.35
C THR A 206 9.40 1.95 -15.43
N SER A 207 9.26 0.69 -15.03
CA SER A 207 8.28 0.28 -14.02
C SER A 207 8.64 0.76 -12.60
N ALA A 208 9.90 1.15 -12.37
CA ALA A 208 10.40 1.55 -11.05
C ALA A 208 10.83 3.02 -11.04
N MET A 209 10.12 3.85 -10.28
CA MET A 209 10.44 5.27 -10.10
C MET A 209 11.87 5.52 -9.64
N GLU A 210 12.41 4.59 -8.85
CA GLU A 210 13.80 4.61 -8.37
C GLU A 210 14.83 4.59 -9.52
N LYS A 211 14.44 4.17 -10.73
CA LYS A 211 15.30 4.10 -11.92
C LYS A 211 15.20 5.27 -12.88
N VAL A 212 14.29 6.23 -12.64
CA VAL A 212 14.14 7.41 -13.52
C VAL A 212 15.42 8.23 -13.57
N LEU A 213 16.05 8.51 -12.42
CA LEU A 213 17.30 9.28 -12.37
C LEU A 213 18.48 8.52 -12.99
N ASP A 214 18.53 7.20 -12.79
CA ASP A 214 19.55 6.34 -13.41
C ASP A 214 19.43 6.37 -14.94
N TYR A 215 18.23 6.21 -15.50
CA TYR A 215 18.02 6.33 -16.96
C TYR A 215 18.32 7.71 -17.51
N ARG A 216 17.95 8.79 -16.80
CA ARG A 216 18.31 10.17 -17.24
C ARG A 216 19.83 10.37 -17.30
N ARG A 217 20.57 9.76 -16.38
CA ARG A 217 22.04 9.79 -16.37
C ARG A 217 22.64 8.94 -17.50
N ASP A 218 22.14 7.71 -17.67
CA ASP A 218 22.79 6.71 -18.52
C ASP A 218 22.27 6.70 -19.98
N CYS A 219 21.16 7.39 -20.25
CA CYS A 219 20.56 7.59 -21.58
C CYS A 219 20.39 9.09 -21.90
N PRO A 220 21.48 9.88 -21.98
CA PRO A 220 21.40 11.33 -22.18
C PRO A 220 20.80 11.75 -23.54
N SER A 221 20.71 10.83 -24.50
CA SER A 221 20.06 11.03 -25.80
C SER A 221 18.53 10.88 -25.75
N ALA A 222 17.98 10.29 -24.69
CA ALA A 222 16.53 10.16 -24.54
C ALA A 222 15.91 11.53 -24.24
N ARG A 223 14.91 11.91 -25.02
CA ARG A 223 14.21 13.20 -24.87
C ARG A 223 13.27 13.22 -23.66
N PHE A 224 12.84 12.04 -23.22
CA PHE A 224 11.86 11.86 -22.16
C PHE A 224 12.15 10.58 -21.38
N VAL A 225 12.12 10.68 -20.05
CA VAL A 225 12.29 9.55 -19.13
C VAL A 225 11.29 9.70 -17.98
N ASP A 226 10.41 8.72 -17.84
CA ASP A 226 9.38 8.71 -16.79
C ASP A 226 8.98 7.29 -16.37
N VAL A 227 8.07 7.19 -15.41
CA VAL A 227 7.51 5.94 -14.91
C VAL A 227 6.31 5.51 -15.74
N LEU A 228 6.22 4.20 -16.01
CA LEU A 228 4.99 3.58 -16.50
C LEU A 228 4.58 2.46 -15.55
N LYS A 229 3.53 2.70 -14.76
CA LYS A 229 2.95 1.68 -13.87
C LYS A 229 2.24 0.60 -14.70
N PHE A 230 2.06 -0.57 -14.10
CA PHE A 230 1.14 -1.56 -14.67
C PHE A 230 -0.30 -1.03 -14.76
N GLY A 231 -1.12 -1.70 -15.56
CA GLY A 231 -2.53 -1.41 -15.63
C GLY A 231 -3.37 -2.64 -15.99
N VAL A 232 -4.66 -2.56 -15.73
CA VAL A 232 -5.66 -3.60 -15.99
C VAL A 232 -6.47 -3.26 -17.23
N ASN A 233 -6.59 -4.24 -18.13
CA ASN A 233 -7.46 -4.16 -19.30
C ASN A 233 -8.81 -4.83 -18.98
N PRO A 234 -9.95 -4.12 -19.06
CA PRO A 234 -11.26 -4.65 -18.67
C PRO A 234 -11.71 -5.84 -19.54
N ARG A 235 -11.17 -5.96 -20.77
CA ARG A 235 -11.38 -7.12 -21.66
C ARG A 235 -10.79 -8.43 -21.12
N HIS A 236 -9.94 -8.36 -20.10
CA HIS A 236 -9.27 -9.53 -19.52
C HIS A 236 -9.44 -9.61 -18.01
N HIS A 237 -9.52 -8.46 -17.33
CA HIS A 237 -9.69 -8.37 -15.88
C HIS A 237 -10.99 -7.64 -15.60
N SER A 238 -11.98 -8.30 -15.00
CA SER A 238 -13.29 -7.70 -14.82
C SER A 238 -13.98 -8.23 -13.57
N PRO A 239 -14.71 -7.38 -12.84
CA PRO A 239 -15.52 -7.82 -11.72
C PRO A 239 -16.89 -8.32 -12.20
N ILE A 240 -17.27 -8.18 -13.48
CA ILE A 240 -18.56 -8.68 -13.98
C ILE A 240 -18.71 -10.16 -13.60
N GLY A 241 -19.89 -10.57 -13.11
CA GLY A 241 -20.21 -11.92 -12.66
C GLY A 241 -19.32 -12.48 -11.54
N SER A 242 -18.44 -11.67 -10.93
CA SER A 242 -17.56 -12.15 -9.86
C SER A 242 -18.35 -12.59 -8.64
N ARG A 243 -17.77 -13.51 -7.87
CA ARG A 243 -18.32 -14.10 -6.64
C ARG A 243 -19.65 -14.88 -6.80
N PRO A 244 -19.89 -15.69 -7.86
CA PRO A 244 -21.17 -16.37 -8.04
C PRO A 244 -21.38 -17.61 -7.14
N GLY A 245 -20.49 -17.95 -6.20
CA GLY A 245 -20.56 -19.28 -5.55
C GLY A 245 -19.81 -19.52 -4.24
N GLN A 246 -19.68 -18.52 -3.34
CA GLN A 246 -19.13 -18.70 -1.98
C GLN A 246 -17.89 -19.61 -1.93
N ASN A 247 -16.83 -19.23 -2.64
CA ASN A 247 -15.58 -19.96 -2.64
C ASN A 247 -14.66 -19.47 -1.52
N ASP A 248 -14.49 -20.30 -0.47
CA ASP A 248 -13.69 -19.99 0.72
C ASP A 248 -12.18 -20.26 0.55
N MET A 249 -11.74 -20.59 -0.67
CA MET A 249 -10.35 -20.90 -0.98
C MET A 249 -9.53 -19.65 -1.33
N ALA A 250 -8.35 -19.56 -0.70
CA ALA A 250 -7.34 -18.57 -1.03
C ALA A 250 -6.36 -19.15 -2.05
N TYR A 251 -6.18 -18.45 -3.18
CA TYR A 251 -5.36 -18.93 -4.29
C TYR A 251 -4.03 -18.19 -4.38
N PHE A 252 -2.94 -18.94 -4.49
CA PHE A 252 -1.69 -18.43 -5.01
C PHE A 252 -1.38 -19.12 -6.35
N ALA A 253 -1.32 -18.35 -7.43
CA ALA A 253 -0.90 -18.86 -8.74
C ALA A 253 0.38 -18.16 -9.19
N GLY A 254 1.49 -18.90 -9.19
CA GLY A 254 2.79 -18.32 -9.50
C GLY A 254 3.97 -19.25 -9.25
N ALA A 255 5.17 -18.70 -9.43
CA ALA A 255 6.41 -19.41 -9.19
C ALA A 255 6.84 -19.32 -7.71
N TRP A 256 7.40 -20.41 -7.20
CA TRP A 256 8.11 -20.46 -5.94
C TRP A 256 9.62 -20.51 -6.22
N LEU A 257 10.38 -19.52 -5.77
CA LEU A 257 11.77 -19.32 -6.20
C LEU A 257 12.69 -19.05 -4.98
N PRO A 258 12.86 -20.02 -4.07
CA PRO A 258 13.59 -19.83 -2.81
C PRO A 258 15.03 -19.37 -2.97
N GLU A 259 15.75 -19.85 -4.00
CA GLU A 259 17.15 -19.46 -4.22
C GLU A 259 17.29 -18.06 -4.82
N LYS A 260 16.41 -17.69 -5.76
CA LYS A 260 16.45 -16.39 -6.44
C LYS A 260 15.88 -15.27 -5.57
N TYR A 261 14.81 -15.56 -4.81
CA TYR A 261 14.08 -14.59 -3.98
C TYR A 261 13.81 -15.15 -2.58
N PRO A 262 14.85 -15.36 -1.74
CA PRO A 262 14.71 -15.98 -0.43
C PRO A 262 13.79 -15.21 0.53
N GLN A 263 13.84 -13.88 0.50
CA GLN A 263 12.96 -13.03 1.32
C GLN A 263 11.49 -13.18 0.91
N ARG A 264 11.18 -13.14 -0.39
CA ARG A 264 9.83 -13.39 -0.93
C ARG A 264 9.28 -14.73 -0.46
N THR A 265 10.11 -15.78 -0.51
CA THR A 265 9.73 -17.11 -0.04
C THR A 265 9.52 -17.15 1.48
N SER A 266 10.40 -16.54 2.28
CA SER A 266 10.25 -16.47 3.75
C SER A 266 8.98 -15.74 4.18
N GLU A 267 8.70 -14.56 3.59
CA GLU A 267 7.46 -13.82 3.86
C GLU A 267 6.23 -14.57 3.33
N GLY A 268 6.34 -15.20 2.16
CA GLY A 268 5.29 -16.04 1.59
C GLY A 268 4.92 -17.19 2.51
N GLN A 269 5.91 -17.88 3.10
CA GLN A 269 5.64 -18.95 4.06
C GLN A 269 4.87 -18.45 5.28
N ARG A 270 5.24 -17.27 5.82
CA ARG A 270 4.52 -16.65 6.94
C ARG A 270 3.07 -16.36 6.60
N LEU A 271 2.83 -15.78 5.42
CA LEU A 271 1.50 -15.48 4.92
C LEU A 271 0.68 -16.76 4.74
N LEU A 272 1.21 -17.76 4.02
CA LEU A 272 0.52 -19.03 3.76
C LEU A 272 0.16 -19.78 5.05
N ARG A 273 1.06 -19.77 6.05
CA ARG A 273 0.75 -20.31 7.39
C ARG A 273 -0.39 -19.57 8.06
N GLY A 274 -0.40 -18.24 7.96
CA GLY A 274 -1.45 -17.41 8.56
C GLY A 274 -2.81 -17.67 7.92
N ILE A 275 -2.86 -17.87 6.60
CA ILE A 275 -4.08 -18.28 5.89
C ILE A 275 -4.63 -19.61 6.45
N LEU A 276 -3.76 -20.60 6.62
CA LEU A 276 -4.14 -21.91 7.16
C LEU A 276 -4.56 -21.84 8.64
N GLU A 277 -3.82 -21.08 9.46
CA GLU A 277 -4.13 -20.88 10.88
C GLU A 277 -5.44 -20.11 11.09
N GLY A 278 -5.76 -19.16 10.20
CA GLY A 278 -7.04 -18.44 10.16
C GLY A 278 -8.19 -19.27 9.59
N GLY A 279 -8.00 -20.58 9.35
CA GLY A 279 -9.07 -21.50 8.97
C GLY A 279 -9.51 -21.46 7.51
N ARG A 280 -8.75 -20.80 6.61
CA ARG A 280 -9.08 -20.74 5.18
C ARG A 280 -8.50 -21.93 4.41
N ARG A 281 -9.18 -22.33 3.33
CA ARG A 281 -8.64 -23.35 2.41
C ARG A 281 -7.58 -22.71 1.51
N LEU A 282 -6.57 -23.49 1.12
CA LEU A 282 -5.44 -23.00 0.35
C LEU A 282 -5.25 -23.83 -0.91
N ALA A 283 -5.07 -23.16 -2.04
CA ALA A 283 -4.59 -23.78 -3.29
C ALA A 283 -3.39 -23.03 -3.85
N LEU A 284 -2.33 -23.77 -4.13
CA LEU A 284 -1.07 -23.31 -4.68
C LEU A 284 -0.94 -23.85 -6.11
N ILE A 285 -1.30 -23.04 -7.08
CA ILE A 285 -1.22 -23.39 -8.50
C ILE A 285 0.22 -23.14 -8.97
N ASP A 286 0.98 -24.22 -9.10
CA ASP A 286 2.39 -24.16 -9.44
C ASP A 286 2.62 -23.99 -10.94
N ARG A 287 3.14 -22.83 -11.33
CA ARG A 287 3.50 -22.52 -12.73
C ARG A 287 4.51 -23.51 -13.32
N TYR A 288 5.30 -24.18 -12.47
CA TYR A 288 6.36 -25.10 -12.88
C TYR A 288 6.01 -26.58 -12.61
N SER A 289 4.73 -26.92 -12.38
CA SER A 289 4.30 -28.31 -12.17
C SER A 289 4.78 -29.29 -13.25
N ASP A 290 4.85 -28.83 -14.51
CA ASP A 290 5.26 -29.64 -15.67
C ASP A 290 6.78 -29.89 -15.69
N LEU A 291 7.55 -29.00 -15.07
CA LEU A 291 8.99 -29.14 -14.87
C LEU A 291 9.23 -30.04 -13.64
N LYS A 292 8.81 -31.31 -13.74
CA LYS A 292 8.88 -32.40 -12.73
C LYS A 292 9.51 -32.03 -11.38
N GLY A 293 8.74 -32.26 -10.30
CA GLY A 293 9.02 -31.93 -8.88
C GLY A 293 10.30 -32.46 -8.20
N THR A 294 11.46 -32.35 -8.84
CA THR A 294 12.79 -32.67 -8.30
C THR A 294 13.80 -31.54 -8.42
N ASP A 295 13.49 -30.43 -9.12
CA ASP A 295 14.40 -29.28 -9.15
C ASP A 295 14.25 -28.48 -7.86
N PRO A 296 15.22 -28.54 -6.92
CA PRO A 296 15.10 -27.90 -5.61
C PRO A 296 14.92 -26.38 -5.72
N ARG A 297 15.27 -25.79 -6.87
CA ARG A 297 15.14 -24.36 -7.17
C ARG A 297 13.70 -23.87 -7.17
N TYR A 298 12.72 -24.77 -7.36
CA TYR A 298 11.29 -24.44 -7.42
C TYR A 298 10.46 -25.09 -6.29
N ALA A 299 11.09 -25.87 -5.41
CA ALA A 299 10.37 -26.71 -4.47
C ALA A 299 9.75 -25.90 -3.31
N TYR A 300 8.45 -26.09 -3.08
CA TYR A 300 7.79 -25.67 -1.86
C TYR A 300 8.29 -26.48 -0.65
N THR A 301 8.15 -25.92 0.55
CA THR A 301 8.44 -26.67 1.78
C THR A 301 7.47 -27.84 1.95
N SER A 302 7.91 -28.91 2.61
CA SER A 302 7.12 -30.14 2.81
C SER A 302 5.78 -29.92 3.51
N GLU A 303 5.64 -28.81 4.23
CA GLU A 303 4.39 -28.35 4.85
C GLU A 303 3.30 -28.04 3.82
N PHE A 304 3.66 -27.52 2.64
CA PHE A 304 2.68 -27.08 1.64
C PHE A 304 2.39 -28.10 0.53
N LYS A 305 3.05 -29.27 0.56
CA LYS A 305 3.00 -30.25 -0.53
C LYS A 305 1.59 -30.75 -0.87
N TYR A 306 0.68 -30.74 0.10
CA TYR A 306 -0.69 -31.22 -0.07
C TYR A 306 -1.63 -30.16 -0.64
N PHE A 307 -1.18 -28.90 -0.73
CA PHE A 307 -1.95 -27.78 -1.29
C PHE A 307 -1.48 -27.42 -2.70
N LEU A 308 -0.64 -28.24 -3.33
CA LEU A 308 -0.14 -28.01 -4.68
C LEU A 308 -1.14 -28.51 -5.72
N GLY A 309 -1.48 -27.66 -6.68
CA GLY A 309 -2.22 -28.01 -7.89
C GLY A 309 -1.37 -27.79 -9.15
N HIS A 310 -1.81 -28.39 -10.26
CA HIS A 310 -1.09 -28.28 -11.54
C HIS A 310 -1.28 -26.91 -12.19
N LYS A 311 -0.32 -26.53 -13.04
CA LYS A 311 -0.38 -25.34 -13.88
C LYS A 311 -1.71 -25.30 -14.65
N ARG A 312 -2.36 -24.14 -14.61
CA ARG A 312 -3.56 -23.81 -15.38
C ARG A 312 -3.27 -22.79 -16.47
N ASP A 313 -4.12 -22.77 -17.50
CA ASP A 313 -4.03 -21.81 -18.59
C ASP A 313 -4.37 -20.39 -18.09
N HIS A 314 -3.86 -19.37 -18.79
CA HIS A 314 -3.99 -17.99 -18.31
C HIS A 314 -5.44 -17.51 -18.23
N SER A 315 -6.28 -17.87 -19.22
CA SER A 315 -7.72 -17.54 -19.21
C SER A 315 -8.45 -18.21 -18.05
N GLU A 316 -8.19 -19.49 -17.79
CA GLU A 316 -8.75 -20.23 -16.65
C GLU A 316 -8.35 -19.57 -15.32
N LEU A 317 -7.09 -19.13 -15.19
CA LEU A 317 -6.62 -18.41 -14.01
C LEU A 317 -7.34 -17.06 -13.80
N MET A 318 -7.69 -16.34 -14.87
CA MET A 318 -8.45 -15.09 -14.75
C MET A 318 -9.89 -15.36 -14.30
N SER A 319 -10.54 -16.38 -14.86
CA SER A 319 -11.87 -16.81 -14.45
C SER A 319 -11.90 -17.33 -13.00
N LEU A 320 -10.89 -18.11 -12.59
CA LEU A 320 -10.77 -18.61 -11.22
C LEU A 320 -10.67 -17.47 -10.21
N GLN A 321 -9.91 -16.41 -10.53
CA GLN A 321 -9.79 -15.24 -9.67
C GLN A 321 -11.14 -14.53 -9.49
N ARG A 322 -11.95 -14.43 -10.55
CA ARG A 322 -13.28 -13.78 -10.50
C ARG A 322 -14.29 -14.53 -9.62
N ILE A 323 -14.19 -15.84 -9.49
CA ILE A 323 -15.10 -16.61 -8.62
C ILE A 323 -14.62 -16.73 -7.17
N SER A 324 -13.48 -16.14 -6.84
CA SER A 324 -12.85 -16.29 -5.52
C SER A 324 -13.02 -15.03 -4.68
N ASP A 325 -13.38 -15.18 -3.41
CA ASP A 325 -13.41 -14.02 -2.50
C ASP A 325 -12.01 -13.47 -2.21
N MET A 326 -10.98 -14.31 -2.32
CA MET A 326 -9.63 -13.99 -1.84
C MET A 326 -8.53 -14.50 -2.77
N GLY A 327 -7.47 -13.70 -2.91
CA GLY A 327 -6.27 -14.05 -3.67
C GLY A 327 -4.99 -13.70 -2.91
N ILE A 328 -3.92 -14.44 -3.21
CA ILE A 328 -2.60 -14.28 -2.60
C ILE A 328 -1.61 -13.75 -3.63
N ASN A 329 -0.89 -12.70 -3.25
CA ASN A 329 0.21 -12.12 -4.01
C ASN A 329 1.55 -12.22 -3.24
N LEU A 330 2.63 -12.48 -3.97
CA LEU A 330 3.99 -12.50 -3.41
C LEU A 330 4.90 -11.60 -4.25
N ASN A 331 5.37 -10.51 -3.65
CA ASN A 331 6.24 -9.52 -4.30
C ASN A 331 7.71 -9.97 -4.31
N SER A 332 8.37 -9.79 -5.45
CA SER A 332 9.82 -10.03 -5.60
C SER A 332 10.65 -8.77 -5.34
N VAL A 333 10.04 -7.60 -5.46
CA VAL A 333 10.63 -6.28 -5.19
C VAL A 333 9.87 -5.71 -4.01
N ALA A 334 10.57 -5.40 -2.91
CA ALA A 334 9.94 -4.88 -1.69
C ALA A 334 10.05 -3.35 -1.59
N ASP A 335 11.09 -2.78 -2.19
CA ASP A 335 11.61 -1.44 -1.96
C ASP A 335 11.19 -0.40 -3.02
N SER A 336 10.41 -0.80 -4.04
CA SER A 336 9.95 0.11 -5.09
C SER A 336 8.57 0.70 -4.82
N GLN A 337 8.44 2.01 -5.06
CA GLN A 337 7.19 2.77 -4.96
C GLN A 337 6.20 2.45 -6.09
N THR A 338 6.69 2.01 -7.25
CA THR A 338 5.85 1.85 -8.46
C THR A 338 5.96 0.46 -9.08
N MET A 339 7.03 -0.30 -8.78
CA MET A 339 7.15 -1.69 -9.19
C MET A 339 6.66 -2.64 -8.09
N PHE A 340 5.60 -3.37 -8.40
CA PHE A 340 5.12 -4.55 -7.66
C PHE A 340 4.51 -5.55 -8.62
N ALA A 341 4.15 -6.75 -8.15
CA ALA A 341 3.56 -7.75 -9.03
C ALA A 341 2.19 -7.27 -9.56
N ASN A 342 1.99 -7.28 -10.89
CA ASN A 342 0.72 -6.91 -11.53
C ASN A 342 -0.49 -7.67 -10.96
N ARG A 343 -0.25 -8.87 -10.41
CA ARG A 343 -1.26 -9.69 -9.73
C ARG A 343 -2.03 -8.94 -8.63
N VAL A 344 -1.43 -7.93 -8.00
CA VAL A 344 -2.13 -7.07 -7.02
C VAL A 344 -3.31 -6.34 -7.69
N LEU A 345 -3.13 -5.84 -8.91
CA LEU A 345 -4.16 -5.14 -9.68
C LEU A 345 -5.14 -6.13 -10.28
N GLU A 346 -4.65 -7.22 -10.87
CA GLU A 346 -5.47 -8.27 -11.50
C GLU A 346 -6.50 -8.86 -10.52
N LEU A 347 -6.09 -9.16 -9.27
CA LEU A 347 -6.98 -9.71 -8.26
C LEU A 347 -8.05 -8.71 -7.82
N GLN A 348 -7.69 -7.43 -7.63
CA GLN A 348 -8.64 -6.39 -7.28
C GLN A 348 -9.63 -6.15 -8.42
N ALA A 349 -9.17 -6.10 -9.67
CA ALA A 349 -10.02 -5.98 -10.84
C ALA A 349 -10.97 -7.17 -11.02
N ALA A 350 -10.57 -8.38 -10.57
CA ALA A 350 -11.43 -9.55 -10.52
C ALA A 350 -12.43 -9.53 -9.35
N GLY A 351 -12.37 -8.54 -8.46
CA GLY A 351 -13.24 -8.40 -7.30
C GLY A 351 -12.83 -9.28 -6.10
N ALA A 352 -11.56 -9.68 -6.02
CA ALA A 352 -11.02 -10.47 -4.92
C ALA A 352 -10.32 -9.60 -3.86
N LEU A 353 -10.41 -10.01 -2.60
CA LEU A 353 -9.62 -9.46 -1.51
C LEU A 353 -8.17 -9.95 -1.61
N VAL A 354 -7.20 -9.05 -1.49
CA VAL A 354 -5.78 -9.39 -1.73
C VAL A 354 -5.00 -9.48 -0.42
N PHE A 355 -4.38 -10.63 -0.20
CA PHE A 355 -3.32 -10.81 0.79
C PHE A 355 -1.96 -10.78 0.10
N SER A 356 -1.05 -9.93 0.57
CA SER A 356 0.24 -9.72 -0.06
C SER A 356 1.41 -9.77 0.92
N THR A 357 2.59 -10.18 0.45
CA THR A 357 3.84 -9.82 1.13
C THR A 357 4.11 -8.32 0.94
N TYR A 358 4.90 -7.75 1.84
CA TYR A 358 5.23 -6.32 1.80
C TYR A 358 5.83 -5.89 0.45
N ASN A 359 5.35 -4.75 -0.02
CA ASN A 359 5.98 -3.92 -1.04
C ASN A 359 5.59 -2.47 -0.71
N LYS A 360 6.55 -1.55 -0.88
CA LYS A 360 6.41 -0.14 -0.58
C LYS A 360 5.28 0.56 -1.35
N GLY A 361 5.20 0.34 -2.67
CA GLY A 361 4.13 0.84 -3.52
C GLY A 361 2.76 0.30 -3.15
N VAL A 362 2.66 -1.01 -2.89
CA VAL A 362 1.42 -1.66 -2.45
C VAL A 362 0.91 -1.05 -1.14
N ASN A 363 1.81 -0.84 -0.16
CA ASN A 363 1.45 -0.23 1.12
C ASN A 363 0.98 1.23 0.99
N SER A 364 1.60 1.98 0.07
CA SER A 364 1.30 3.41 -0.10
C SER A 364 0.02 3.62 -0.88
N ASP A 365 -0.14 2.91 -2.00
CA ASP A 365 -1.19 3.22 -2.96
C ASP A 365 -2.44 2.38 -2.68
N TYR A 366 -2.32 1.15 -2.13
CA TYR A 366 -3.43 0.21 -1.97
C TYR A 366 -3.58 -0.25 -0.51
N PRO A 367 -3.95 0.64 0.42
CA PRO A 367 -4.06 0.30 1.83
C PRO A 367 -5.05 -0.86 2.12
N GLN A 368 -6.09 -1.03 1.28
CA GLN A 368 -7.04 -2.15 1.32
C GLN A 368 -6.43 -3.53 1.00
N VAL A 369 -5.19 -3.58 0.50
CA VAL A 369 -4.43 -4.83 0.36
C VAL A 369 -3.84 -5.20 1.72
N TYR A 370 -4.18 -6.37 2.23
CA TYR A 370 -3.72 -6.85 3.53
C TYR A 370 -2.27 -7.33 3.41
N ILE A 371 -1.38 -6.60 4.07
CA ILE A 371 0.05 -6.90 4.07
C ILE A 371 0.37 -7.80 5.26
N SER A 372 1.08 -8.89 5.00
CA SER A 372 1.51 -9.81 6.05
C SER A 372 2.59 -9.19 6.94
N THR A 373 2.24 -8.92 8.20
CA THR A 373 3.19 -8.47 9.23
C THR A 373 3.73 -9.66 10.05
N THR A 374 2.84 -10.54 10.54
CA THR A 374 3.19 -11.84 11.14
C THR A 374 2.17 -12.92 10.76
N THR A 375 2.54 -14.20 10.93
CA THR A 375 1.62 -15.33 10.75
C THR A 375 0.36 -15.18 11.62
N LYS A 376 0.53 -14.78 12.88
CA LYS A 376 -0.60 -14.60 13.82
C LYS A 376 -1.47 -13.40 13.43
N ASP A 377 -0.90 -12.32 12.90
CA ASP A 377 -1.69 -11.17 12.42
C ASP A 377 -2.59 -11.58 11.25
N VAL A 378 -2.06 -12.33 10.29
CA VAL A 378 -2.86 -12.83 9.15
C VAL A 378 -3.99 -13.73 9.65
N ALA A 379 -3.71 -14.66 10.57
CA ALA A 379 -4.73 -15.53 11.14
C ALA A 379 -5.82 -14.73 11.87
N ARG A 380 -5.43 -13.80 12.75
CA ARG A 380 -6.38 -12.95 13.48
C ARG A 380 -7.19 -12.05 12.57
N THR A 381 -6.59 -11.47 11.54
CA THR A 381 -7.31 -10.72 10.50
C THR A 381 -8.44 -11.57 9.93
N LEU A 382 -8.17 -12.81 9.52
CA LEU A 382 -9.19 -13.68 8.94
C LEU A 382 -10.28 -14.12 9.93
N GLU A 383 -9.93 -14.23 11.22
CA GLU A 383 -10.86 -14.60 12.28
C GLU A 383 -11.84 -13.47 12.63
N VAL A 384 -11.39 -12.22 12.64
CA VAL A 384 -12.22 -11.06 13.04
C VAL A 384 -12.86 -10.34 11.86
N MET A 385 -12.35 -10.54 10.63
CA MET A 385 -12.85 -9.88 9.43
C MET A 385 -14.32 -10.18 9.20
N THR A 386 -15.12 -9.13 9.22
CA THR A 386 -16.53 -9.16 8.93
C THR A 386 -16.77 -9.27 7.41
N PHE A 387 -17.95 -9.76 7.04
CA PHE A 387 -18.40 -9.76 5.65
C PHE A 387 -18.37 -8.35 5.04
N GLU A 388 -18.78 -7.34 5.83
CA GLU A 388 -18.78 -5.95 5.41
C GLU A 388 -17.36 -5.44 5.10
N GLU A 389 -16.38 -5.69 5.98
CA GLU A 389 -15.00 -5.24 5.76
C GLU A 389 -14.37 -5.89 4.53
N MET A 390 -14.62 -7.18 4.32
CA MET A 390 -14.16 -7.89 3.12
C MET A 390 -14.75 -7.26 1.85
N ARG A 391 -16.07 -7.06 1.82
CA ARG A 391 -16.77 -6.47 0.66
C ARG A 391 -16.35 -5.03 0.41
N ARG A 392 -16.12 -4.25 1.46
CA ARG A 392 -15.64 -2.89 1.36
C ARG A 392 -14.24 -2.82 0.76
N ALA A 393 -13.31 -3.64 1.25
CA ALA A 393 -11.96 -3.71 0.69
C ALA A 393 -11.96 -4.13 -0.80
N GLN A 394 -12.88 -5.03 -1.19
CA GLN A 394 -13.07 -5.41 -2.59
C GLN A 394 -13.63 -4.25 -3.43
N ALA A 395 -14.66 -3.55 -2.95
CA ALA A 395 -15.25 -2.39 -3.63
C ALA A 395 -14.23 -1.26 -3.79
N ASP A 396 -13.48 -0.93 -2.74
CA ASP A 396 -12.39 0.05 -2.77
C ASP A 396 -11.30 -0.35 -3.78
N GLY A 397 -10.97 -1.65 -3.82
CA GLY A 397 -10.02 -2.22 -4.79
C GLY A 397 -10.49 -2.04 -6.23
N ILE A 398 -11.73 -2.41 -6.55
CA ILE A 398 -12.34 -2.24 -7.88
C ILE A 398 -12.34 -0.76 -8.28
N ARG A 399 -12.87 0.12 -7.42
CA ARG A 399 -12.91 1.57 -7.67
C ARG A 399 -11.53 2.10 -8.01
N LYS A 400 -10.53 1.75 -7.20
CA LYS A 400 -9.17 2.25 -7.38
C LYS A 400 -8.56 1.78 -8.71
N VAL A 401 -8.56 0.48 -8.98
CA VAL A 401 -7.86 -0.05 -10.16
C VAL A 401 -8.48 0.42 -11.47
N PHE A 402 -9.81 0.56 -11.54
CA PHE A 402 -10.46 1.01 -12.76
C PHE A 402 -10.45 2.53 -12.95
N SER A 403 -10.31 3.32 -11.88
CA SER A 403 -10.17 4.78 -11.98
C SER A 403 -8.72 5.26 -12.17
N GLU A 404 -7.72 4.54 -11.63
CA GLU A 404 -6.31 5.00 -11.60
C GLU A 404 -5.34 4.07 -12.35
N ASP A 405 -5.67 2.78 -12.45
CA ASP A 405 -4.80 1.74 -13.02
C ASP A 405 -5.34 1.12 -14.31
N HIS A 406 -6.22 1.82 -15.02
CA HIS A 406 -6.70 1.34 -16.30
C HIS A 406 -5.59 1.32 -17.35
N ALA A 407 -5.48 0.22 -18.11
CA ALA A 407 -4.44 0.05 -19.13
C ALA A 407 -4.50 1.13 -20.23
N GLN A 408 -5.69 1.66 -20.56
CA GLN A 408 -5.85 2.77 -21.52
C GLN A 408 -5.02 3.99 -21.10
N LEU A 409 -4.97 4.33 -19.82
CA LEU A 409 -4.19 5.46 -19.31
C LEU A 409 -2.68 5.26 -19.53
N ARG A 410 -2.22 4.00 -19.54
CA ARG A 410 -0.82 3.65 -19.82
C ARG A 410 -0.51 3.81 -21.32
N VAL A 411 -1.42 3.39 -22.18
CA VAL A 411 -1.30 3.56 -23.63
C VAL A 411 -1.35 5.05 -24.00
N ASP A 412 -2.25 5.82 -23.39
CA ASP A 412 -2.34 7.27 -23.59
C ASP A 412 -1.02 7.96 -23.18
N GLN A 413 -0.40 7.56 -22.06
CA GLN A 413 0.94 8.06 -21.66
C GLN A 413 2.02 7.74 -22.70
N ILE A 414 2.05 6.52 -23.23
CA ILE A 414 3.01 6.11 -24.27
C ILE A 414 2.83 6.95 -25.53
N VAL A 415 1.60 7.11 -26.00
CA VAL A 415 1.26 7.83 -27.23
C VAL A 415 1.52 9.33 -27.10
N ALA A 416 1.18 9.93 -25.95
CA ALA A 416 1.50 11.31 -25.64
C ALA A 416 3.02 11.56 -25.61
N ALA A 417 3.81 10.68 -24.98
CA ALA A 417 5.27 10.79 -24.96
C ALA A 417 5.92 10.58 -26.34
N ALA A 418 5.25 9.85 -27.23
CA ALA A 418 5.63 9.73 -28.63
C ALA A 418 5.40 11.03 -29.43
N GLY A 419 4.58 11.96 -28.91
CA GLY A 419 4.31 13.28 -29.48
C GLY A 419 2.95 13.40 -30.17
N PHE A 420 2.04 12.46 -29.93
CA PHE A 420 0.69 12.47 -30.51
C PHE A 420 -0.34 12.99 -29.50
N ASP A 421 -1.41 13.59 -30.02
CA ASP A 421 -2.54 14.01 -29.20
C ASP A 421 -3.30 12.79 -28.66
N VAL A 422 -3.71 12.89 -27.39
CA VAL A 422 -4.57 11.90 -26.73
C VAL A 422 -5.86 12.58 -26.26
N PRO A 423 -7.01 11.89 -26.34
CA PRO A 423 -8.28 12.46 -25.92
C PRO A 423 -8.31 12.68 -24.41
N ASP A 424 -9.02 13.71 -23.97
CA ASP A 424 -9.37 13.83 -22.55
C ASP A 424 -10.29 12.67 -22.15
N ARG A 425 -9.93 11.99 -21.06
CA ARG A 425 -10.64 10.83 -20.52
C ARG A 425 -11.61 11.23 -19.41
N SER A 426 -11.71 12.52 -19.09
CA SER A 426 -12.70 13.04 -18.14
C SER A 426 -14.13 12.82 -18.66
N LEU A 427 -15.03 12.45 -17.76
CA LEU A 427 -16.46 12.30 -18.04
C LEU A 427 -17.20 13.49 -17.43
N THR A 428 -18.14 14.06 -18.18
CA THR A 428 -19.03 15.08 -17.67
C THR A 428 -20.18 14.43 -16.89
N VAL A 429 -20.31 14.80 -15.61
CA VAL A 429 -21.25 14.15 -14.67
C VAL A 429 -22.14 15.20 -14.05
N VAL A 430 -23.45 14.97 -14.11
CA VAL A 430 -24.46 15.86 -13.52
C VAL A 430 -25.44 15.06 -12.70
N ALA A 431 -25.83 15.59 -11.54
CA ALA A 431 -26.91 15.05 -10.74
C ALA A 431 -28.23 15.76 -11.04
N ILE A 432 -29.33 15.02 -10.98
CA ILE A 432 -30.68 15.58 -11.11
C ILE A 432 -31.51 15.24 -9.88
N ALA A 433 -32.33 16.19 -9.43
CA ALA A 433 -33.28 15.98 -8.35
C ALA A 433 -34.57 16.76 -8.64
N GLU A 434 -35.72 16.24 -8.17
CA GLU A 434 -36.98 16.98 -8.23
C GLU A 434 -36.95 18.19 -7.29
N GLU A 435 -36.45 17.97 -6.07
CA GLU A 435 -36.25 18.98 -5.04
C GLU A 435 -34.86 18.81 -4.41
N THR A 436 -34.18 19.93 -4.11
CA THR A 436 -32.85 19.92 -3.49
C THR A 436 -32.93 20.19 -2.00
N SER A 437 -32.28 19.35 -1.20
CA SER A 437 -32.05 19.56 0.23
C SER A 437 -30.59 20.01 0.51
N PRO A 438 -30.33 20.74 1.61
CA PRO A 438 -28.97 21.09 2.02
C PRO A 438 -28.05 19.87 2.17
N GLU A 439 -28.57 18.76 2.65
CA GLU A 439 -27.87 17.49 2.85
C GLU A 439 -27.43 16.90 1.51
N LEU A 440 -28.33 16.87 0.53
CA LEU A 440 -28.07 16.37 -0.82
C LEU A 440 -27.05 17.25 -1.55
N VAL A 441 -27.15 18.59 -1.41
CA VAL A 441 -26.14 19.53 -1.92
C VAL A 441 -24.78 19.27 -1.27
N ALA A 442 -24.73 19.15 0.06
CA ALA A 442 -23.49 18.89 0.77
C ALA A 442 -22.87 17.53 0.35
N ALA A 443 -23.67 16.48 0.17
CA ALA A 443 -23.20 15.18 -0.27
C ALA A 443 -22.57 15.24 -1.67
N MET A 444 -23.19 15.95 -2.62
CA MET A 444 -22.69 16.07 -4.00
C MET A 444 -21.47 17.01 -4.12
N GLN A 445 -21.41 18.06 -3.30
CA GLN A 445 -20.23 18.95 -3.26
C GLN A 445 -18.99 18.26 -2.67
N ASN A 446 -19.18 17.24 -1.83
CA ASN A 446 -18.10 16.52 -1.16
C ASN A 446 -17.74 15.18 -1.82
N GLN A 447 -18.14 14.90 -3.05
CA GLN A 447 -17.80 13.64 -3.71
C GLN A 447 -16.29 13.51 -3.98
N SER A 448 -15.76 12.31 -3.83
CA SER A 448 -14.37 11.94 -4.15
C SER A 448 -14.04 11.97 -5.65
N LEU A 449 -15.06 12.05 -6.51
CA LEU A 449 -14.93 12.35 -7.93
C LEU A 449 -14.55 13.83 -8.17
N GLY A 450 -14.84 14.69 -7.20
CA GLY A 450 -14.96 16.14 -7.37
C GLY A 450 -16.44 16.58 -7.18
N PRO A 451 -16.70 17.87 -6.95
CA PRO A 451 -18.06 18.38 -6.78
C PRO A 451 -18.95 18.05 -7.97
N VAL A 452 -20.13 17.49 -7.71
CA VAL A 452 -21.15 17.20 -8.73
C VAL A 452 -22.24 18.26 -8.66
N GLU A 453 -22.51 18.91 -9.80
CA GLU A 453 -23.60 19.88 -9.91
C GLU A 453 -24.95 19.18 -9.86
N ILE A 454 -25.91 19.76 -9.12
CA ILE A 454 -27.29 19.29 -9.07
C ILE A 454 -28.17 20.28 -9.82
N ILE A 455 -28.99 19.78 -10.74
CA ILE A 455 -29.96 20.59 -11.47
C ILE A 455 -31.37 19.99 -11.36
N ALA A 456 -32.37 20.78 -11.74
CA ALA A 456 -33.76 20.34 -11.68
C ALA A 456 -34.02 19.23 -12.73
N SER A 457 -34.73 18.17 -12.33
CA SER A 457 -35.08 17.07 -13.23
C SER A 457 -35.83 17.51 -14.50
N ALA A 458 -36.58 18.62 -14.43
CA ALA A 458 -37.28 19.22 -15.57
C ALA A 458 -36.34 19.69 -16.70
N ASP A 459 -35.07 19.98 -16.38
CA ASP A 459 -34.10 20.51 -17.34
C ASP A 459 -33.32 19.41 -18.08
N LEU A 460 -33.63 18.12 -17.85
CA LEU A 460 -32.93 16.96 -18.45
C LEU A 460 -32.71 17.08 -19.97
N SER A 461 -33.71 17.60 -20.69
CA SER A 461 -33.62 17.74 -22.16
C SER A 461 -32.50 18.67 -22.63
N SER A 462 -32.07 19.61 -21.77
CA SER A 462 -31.03 20.60 -22.07
C SER A 462 -29.63 20.19 -21.61
N ILE A 463 -29.50 19.08 -20.89
CA ILE A 463 -28.23 18.63 -20.32
C ILE A 463 -27.32 18.05 -21.40
N ALA A 464 -26.09 18.56 -21.44
CA ALA A 464 -24.96 17.95 -22.12
C ALA A 464 -24.03 17.34 -21.05
N ALA A 465 -24.27 16.06 -20.74
CA ALA A 465 -23.46 15.27 -19.81
C ALA A 465 -23.30 13.85 -20.33
N ASP A 466 -22.18 13.20 -20.04
CA ASP A 466 -21.92 11.80 -20.35
C ASP A 466 -22.65 10.88 -19.38
N VAL A 467 -22.71 11.26 -18.10
CA VAL A 467 -23.37 10.49 -17.05
C VAL A 467 -24.34 11.38 -16.26
N VAL A 468 -25.55 10.88 -16.05
CA VAL A 468 -26.56 11.53 -15.19
C VAL A 468 -26.84 10.66 -13.97
N LEU A 469 -26.84 11.29 -12.79
CA LEU A 469 -27.15 10.68 -11.48
C LEU A 469 -28.49 11.20 -10.96
N PRO A 470 -29.60 10.45 -11.10
CA PRO A 470 -30.83 10.80 -10.41
C PRO A 470 -30.65 10.64 -8.90
N LEU A 471 -31.08 11.63 -8.13
CA LEU A 471 -31.00 11.64 -6.68
C LEU A 471 -32.39 11.71 -6.04
N SER A 472 -32.48 11.18 -4.81
CA SER A 472 -33.67 11.24 -3.97
C SER A 472 -33.32 11.81 -2.59
N ASN A 473 -34.23 12.61 -2.02
CA ASN A 473 -34.09 13.08 -0.63
C ASN A 473 -34.33 11.97 0.41
N ASP A 474 -34.84 10.80 -0.01
CA ASP A 474 -35.02 9.64 0.87
C ASP A 474 -33.72 8.84 1.06
N LEU A 475 -32.67 9.16 0.29
CA LEU A 475 -31.40 8.46 0.28
C LEU A 475 -30.26 9.35 0.77
N ALA A 476 -29.34 8.74 1.52
CA ALA A 476 -28.06 9.32 1.89
C ALA A 476 -26.97 8.80 0.95
N TYR A 477 -26.13 9.72 0.48
CA TYR A 477 -25.07 9.42 -0.49
C TYR A 477 -23.69 9.57 0.16
N GLY A 478 -22.93 8.49 0.14
CA GLY A 478 -21.55 8.49 0.62
C GLY A 478 -20.60 9.23 -0.31
N VAL A 479 -19.42 9.53 0.20
CA VAL A 479 -18.35 10.29 -0.49
C VAL A 479 -17.86 9.63 -1.79
N HIS A 480 -18.02 8.32 -1.93
CA HIS A 480 -17.58 7.56 -3.11
C HIS A 480 -18.70 7.24 -4.09
N TYR A 481 -19.95 7.62 -3.79
CA TYR A 481 -21.12 7.26 -4.60
C TYR A 481 -20.93 7.59 -6.08
N ALA A 482 -20.68 8.87 -6.42
CA ALA A 482 -20.53 9.29 -7.81
C ALA A 482 -19.31 8.64 -8.47
N LYS A 483 -18.18 8.52 -7.75
CA LYS A 483 -16.94 7.92 -8.28
C LYS A 483 -17.16 6.44 -8.61
N ASP A 484 -17.83 5.68 -7.75
CA ASP A 484 -18.15 4.26 -8.00
C ASP A 484 -19.03 4.09 -9.23
N MET A 485 -20.13 4.85 -9.29
CA MET A 485 -21.11 4.76 -10.37
C MET A 485 -20.50 5.11 -11.73
N VAL A 486 -19.66 6.15 -11.78
CA VAL A 486 -19.00 6.61 -13.01
C VAL A 486 -17.90 5.65 -13.43
N THR A 487 -17.10 5.14 -12.48
CA THR A 487 -16.01 4.19 -12.76
C THR A 487 -16.55 2.88 -13.35
N ALA A 488 -17.78 2.47 -13.01
CA ALA A 488 -18.38 1.27 -13.58
C ALA A 488 -18.50 1.29 -15.12
N PHE A 489 -18.68 2.46 -15.73
CA PHE A 489 -18.71 2.58 -17.19
C PHE A 489 -17.35 2.38 -17.85
N THR A 490 -16.24 2.35 -17.10
CA THR A 490 -14.91 2.05 -17.66
C THR A 490 -14.65 0.56 -17.79
N TYR A 491 -15.50 -0.31 -17.22
CA TYR A 491 -15.34 -1.78 -17.30
C TYR A 491 -16.62 -2.55 -17.63
N THR A 492 -17.74 -1.85 -17.83
CA THR A 492 -19.02 -2.43 -18.30
C THR A 492 -19.56 -1.68 -19.52
N ASP A 493 -20.28 -2.40 -20.37
CA ASP A 493 -21.05 -1.86 -21.50
C ASP A 493 -22.52 -1.58 -21.10
N ALA A 494 -22.78 -1.37 -19.82
CA ALA A 494 -24.13 -1.10 -19.31
C ALA A 494 -24.65 0.27 -19.76
N ASP A 495 -25.97 0.36 -19.95
CA ASP A 495 -26.65 1.65 -20.15
C ASP A 495 -26.94 2.33 -18.81
N ILE A 496 -27.17 1.51 -17.78
CA ILE A 496 -27.50 1.94 -16.42
C ILE A 496 -26.63 1.17 -15.43
N VAL A 497 -26.07 1.89 -14.47
CA VAL A 497 -25.39 1.31 -13.30
C VAL A 497 -26.25 1.58 -12.09
N ALA A 498 -26.39 0.62 -11.18
CA ALA A 498 -27.27 0.72 -10.01
C ALA A 498 -26.58 0.21 -8.75
N LYS A 499 -26.79 0.90 -7.63
CA LYS A 499 -26.50 0.38 -6.27
C LYS A 499 -27.80 0.03 -5.56
N SER A 500 -27.73 -0.97 -4.68
CA SER A 500 -28.88 -1.39 -3.86
C SER A 500 -28.81 -0.74 -2.48
N CYS A 501 -29.92 -0.17 -2.01
CA CYS A 501 -30.08 0.33 -0.64
C CYS A 501 -30.52 -0.78 0.36
N ALA A 502 -30.64 -2.04 -0.10
CA ALA A 502 -30.98 -3.15 0.78
C ALA A 502 -29.84 -3.43 1.77
N ASP A 503 -30.10 -4.27 2.78
CA ASP A 503 -29.02 -4.74 3.65
C ASP A 503 -27.90 -5.38 2.83
N LEU A 504 -26.68 -5.29 3.33
CA LEU A 504 -25.48 -5.59 2.55
C LEU A 504 -25.46 -7.02 1.99
N LYS A 505 -26.09 -8.00 2.67
CA LYS A 505 -26.13 -9.38 2.18
C LYS A 505 -27.06 -9.50 0.98
N THR A 506 -28.24 -8.88 1.04
CA THR A 506 -29.16 -8.82 -0.09
C THR A 506 -28.59 -7.99 -1.25
N ALA A 507 -27.88 -6.89 -0.96
CA ALA A 507 -27.19 -6.13 -2.00
C ALA A 507 -26.09 -6.94 -2.71
N ASP A 508 -25.33 -7.79 -1.99
CA ASP A 508 -24.27 -8.64 -2.56
C ASP A 508 -24.80 -9.64 -3.61
N GLU A 509 -26.04 -10.13 -3.46
CA GLU A 509 -26.66 -11.05 -4.41
C GLU A 509 -26.87 -10.45 -5.81
N ALA A 510 -27.07 -9.13 -5.88
CA ALA A 510 -27.20 -8.38 -7.13
C ALA A 510 -25.86 -7.77 -7.59
N SER A 511 -24.84 -7.78 -6.73
CA SER A 511 -23.59 -7.07 -6.98
C SER A 511 -22.80 -7.71 -8.11
N HIS A 512 -22.32 -6.86 -8.99
CA HIS A 512 -21.52 -7.20 -10.16
C HIS A 512 -22.23 -8.09 -11.18
N ARG A 513 -23.55 -8.05 -11.26
CA ARG A 513 -24.37 -8.82 -12.20
C ARG A 513 -25.19 -7.90 -13.09
N TYR A 514 -25.56 -8.40 -14.27
CA TYR A 514 -26.59 -7.78 -15.07
C TYR A 514 -27.96 -8.08 -14.47
N LEU A 515 -28.79 -7.03 -14.36
CA LEU A 515 -30.11 -7.07 -13.74
C LEU A 515 -31.17 -6.92 -14.83
N ASP A 516 -32.30 -7.61 -14.65
CA ASP A 516 -33.45 -7.49 -15.56
C ASP A 516 -34.11 -6.10 -15.46
N GLU A 517 -34.09 -5.51 -14.27
CA GLU A 517 -34.66 -4.20 -13.95
C GLU A 517 -33.91 -3.56 -12.75
N HIS A 518 -33.99 -2.22 -12.64
CA HIS A 518 -33.61 -1.51 -11.43
C HIS A 518 -34.85 -1.13 -10.63
N ARG A 519 -34.73 -1.01 -9.30
CA ARG A 519 -35.89 -0.82 -8.41
C ARG A 519 -36.01 0.58 -7.82
N GLU A 520 -34.96 1.38 -7.88
CA GLU A 520 -34.89 2.69 -7.23
C GLU A 520 -34.12 3.67 -8.12
N LEU A 521 -34.80 4.68 -8.66
CA LEU A 521 -34.19 5.63 -9.60
C LEU A 521 -33.05 6.42 -8.94
N GLY A 522 -33.22 6.82 -7.68
CA GLY A 522 -32.27 7.62 -6.90
C GLY A 522 -30.93 6.92 -6.59
N SER A 523 -30.79 5.64 -6.90
CA SER A 523 -29.55 4.88 -6.70
C SER A 523 -28.90 4.45 -8.02
N THR A 524 -29.23 5.13 -9.12
CA THR A 524 -28.74 4.80 -10.47
C THR A 524 -27.83 5.86 -11.10
N ALA A 525 -27.09 5.45 -12.12
CA ALA A 525 -26.34 6.30 -13.02
C ALA A 525 -26.62 5.89 -14.45
N TRP A 526 -26.84 6.86 -15.32
CA TRP A 526 -27.30 6.65 -16.68
C TRP A 526 -26.27 7.16 -17.68
N TRP A 527 -25.87 6.31 -18.62
CA TRP A 527 -24.98 6.71 -19.71
C TRP A 527 -25.74 7.49 -20.78
N LEU A 528 -25.49 8.79 -20.88
CA LEU A 528 -26.05 9.68 -21.89
C LEU A 528 -25.01 10.19 -22.91
N GLY A 529 -23.77 9.72 -22.80
CA GLY A 529 -22.71 9.97 -23.77
C GLY A 529 -23.02 9.35 -25.14
N ARG A 530 -21.98 9.14 -25.95
CA ARG A 530 -22.13 8.58 -27.30
C ARG A 530 -22.94 7.27 -27.28
N GLY A 531 -24.00 7.19 -28.10
CA GLY A 531 -24.90 6.03 -28.18
C GLY A 531 -25.94 5.94 -27.06
N GLY A 532 -26.05 6.94 -26.19
CA GLY A 532 -26.97 6.98 -25.05
C GLY A 532 -28.36 7.56 -25.33
N GLU A 533 -28.77 7.73 -26.59
CA GLU A 533 -30.06 8.36 -26.95
C GLU A 533 -31.27 7.57 -26.41
N GLY A 534 -31.16 6.24 -26.39
CA GLY A 534 -32.17 5.36 -25.80
C GLY A 534 -32.28 5.52 -24.28
N ALA A 535 -31.14 5.54 -23.58
CA ALA A 535 -31.06 5.76 -22.15
C ALA A 535 -31.62 7.14 -21.75
N ARG A 536 -31.31 8.19 -22.52
CA ARG A 536 -31.86 9.54 -22.30
C ARG A 536 -33.38 9.57 -22.36
N SER A 537 -33.95 8.90 -23.36
CA SER A 537 -35.39 8.86 -23.58
C SER A 537 -36.11 8.12 -22.44
N GLN A 538 -35.57 6.98 -22.00
CA GLN A 538 -36.15 6.20 -20.91
C GLN A 538 -35.93 6.82 -19.54
N LEU A 539 -34.84 7.57 -19.32
CA LEU A 539 -34.66 8.35 -18.10
C LEU A 539 -35.73 9.44 -17.99
N ALA A 540 -36.01 10.16 -19.07
CA ALA A 540 -37.07 11.17 -19.09
C ALA A 540 -38.45 10.54 -18.80
N GLU A 541 -38.72 9.36 -19.36
CA GLU A 541 -39.92 8.59 -19.07
C GLU A 541 -39.99 8.16 -17.59
N SER A 542 -38.88 7.64 -17.05
CA SER A 542 -38.77 7.20 -15.65
C SER A 542 -39.06 8.33 -14.66
N ILE A 543 -38.52 9.52 -14.92
CA ILE A 543 -38.82 10.73 -14.13
C ILE A 543 -40.30 11.08 -14.22
N SER A 544 -40.89 11.06 -15.43
CA SER A 544 -42.30 11.43 -15.62
C SER A 544 -43.29 10.44 -14.97
N GLN A 545 -42.93 9.16 -14.88
CA GLN A 545 -43.76 8.10 -14.34
C GLN A 545 -43.50 7.83 -12.85
N GLY A 546 -42.41 8.37 -12.29
CA GLY A 546 -41.98 8.12 -10.92
C GLY A 546 -41.56 6.68 -10.65
N LEU A 547 -41.20 5.92 -11.70
CA LEU A 547 -40.82 4.51 -11.63
C LEU A 547 -39.68 4.20 -12.60
N PRO A 548 -38.81 3.24 -12.27
CA PRO A 548 -37.68 2.86 -13.12
C PRO A 548 -38.16 2.16 -14.40
N VAL A 549 -38.01 2.82 -15.56
CA VAL A 549 -38.25 2.24 -16.88
C VAL A 549 -36.91 1.91 -17.52
N SER A 550 -36.59 0.62 -17.67
CA SER A 550 -35.33 0.16 -18.28
C SER A 550 -35.51 -0.91 -19.37
N ALA A 551 -36.68 -0.94 -20.01
CA ALA A 551 -36.99 -1.97 -20.99
C ALA A 551 -36.02 -1.93 -22.18
N GLY A 552 -35.25 -3.02 -22.37
CA GLY A 552 -34.26 -3.12 -23.45
C GLY A 552 -32.93 -2.40 -23.18
N LEU A 553 -32.74 -1.84 -21.98
CA LEU A 553 -31.46 -1.29 -21.52
C LEU A 553 -30.72 -2.32 -20.67
N LYS A 554 -29.38 -2.35 -20.77
CA LYS A 554 -28.52 -3.17 -19.93
C LYS A 554 -28.32 -2.47 -18.58
N VAL A 555 -28.76 -3.13 -17.50
CA VAL A 555 -28.58 -2.64 -16.12
C VAL A 555 -27.51 -3.46 -15.41
N TYR A 556 -26.50 -2.81 -14.83
CA TYR A 556 -25.43 -3.46 -14.07
C TYR A 556 -25.49 -3.07 -12.59
N GLY A 557 -25.52 -4.07 -11.71
CA GLY A 557 -25.50 -3.87 -10.26
C GLY A 557 -24.09 -3.71 -9.70
N LEU A 558 -23.90 -2.77 -8.78
CA LEU A 558 -22.70 -2.57 -7.96
C LEU A 558 -22.91 -3.06 -6.52
N ASP A 559 -21.84 -2.97 -5.73
CA ASP A 559 -21.86 -3.18 -4.28
C ASP A 559 -22.84 -2.24 -3.56
N GLY A 560 -23.24 -2.62 -2.35
CA GLY A 560 -24.17 -1.86 -1.50
C GLY A 560 -23.56 -0.69 -0.72
N PHE A 561 -22.34 -0.21 -1.03
CA PHE A 561 -21.71 0.87 -0.26
C PHE A 561 -21.99 2.25 -0.84
N GLY A 562 -22.04 3.27 0.02
CA GLY A 562 -22.16 4.67 -0.41
C GLY A 562 -23.57 5.08 -0.81
N VAL A 563 -24.58 4.25 -0.58
CA VAL A 563 -26.00 4.62 -0.64
C VAL A 563 -26.76 3.90 0.48
N SER A 564 -27.60 4.62 1.22
CA SER A 564 -28.46 4.06 2.26
C SER A 564 -29.74 4.89 2.38
N ARG A 565 -30.78 4.37 3.05
CA ARG A 565 -31.94 5.20 3.39
C ARG A 565 -31.54 6.19 4.47
N VAL A 566 -32.09 7.41 4.43
CA VAL A 566 -31.82 8.43 5.45
C VAL A 566 -32.23 7.95 6.84
N GLU A 567 -33.30 7.17 6.94
CA GLU A 567 -33.78 6.58 8.20
C GLU A 567 -32.86 5.51 8.79
N ASP A 568 -32.00 4.90 7.96
CA ASP A 568 -31.05 3.86 8.37
C ASP A 568 -29.70 4.45 8.83
N VAL A 569 -29.51 5.78 8.74
CA VAL A 569 -28.28 6.43 9.19
C VAL A 569 -28.31 6.57 10.71
N GLU A 570 -27.62 5.66 11.39
CA GLU A 570 -27.51 5.68 12.85
C GLU A 570 -26.67 6.88 13.34
N GLU A 571 -27.16 7.54 14.39
CA GLU A 571 -26.39 8.54 15.14
C GLU A 571 -25.33 7.85 16.01
N PRO A 572 -24.12 8.44 16.16
CA PRO A 572 -23.07 7.83 16.96
C PRO A 572 -23.51 7.72 18.42
N VAL A 573 -23.31 6.55 19.02
CA VAL A 573 -23.44 6.37 20.47
C VAL A 573 -22.11 6.78 21.11
N PRO A 574 -22.06 7.88 21.89
CA PRO A 574 -20.79 8.38 22.39
C PRO A 574 -20.18 7.39 23.39
N ALA A 575 -18.95 6.95 23.09
CA ALA A 575 -18.14 6.15 24.00
C ALA A 575 -17.92 6.90 25.33
N ARG A 576 -18.00 6.19 26.45
CA ARG A 576 -17.65 6.75 27.76
C ARG A 576 -16.31 6.19 28.20
N ALA A 577 -15.34 7.06 28.43
CA ALA A 577 -13.98 6.63 28.77
C ALA A 577 -13.89 5.73 30.01
N GLU A 578 -14.85 5.86 30.95
CA GLU A 578 -14.95 5.02 32.15
C GLU A 578 -15.19 3.53 31.87
N ASP A 579 -15.65 3.17 30.68
CA ASP A 579 -15.88 1.78 30.26
C ASP A 579 -14.62 1.10 29.70
N TYR A 580 -13.52 1.84 29.52
CA TYR A 580 -12.31 1.38 28.83
C TYR A 580 -11.06 1.42 29.72
N GLU A 581 -10.07 0.57 29.41
CA GLU A 581 -8.83 0.45 30.19
C GLU A 581 -7.69 1.32 29.62
N ILE A 582 -7.66 1.54 28.30
CA ILE A 582 -6.58 2.27 27.62
C ILE A 582 -7.12 3.12 26.47
N SER A 583 -6.63 4.35 26.34
CA SER A 583 -6.91 5.18 25.17
C SER A 583 -5.82 5.00 24.11
N VAL A 584 -6.26 4.82 22.86
CA VAL A 584 -5.38 4.78 21.69
C VAL A 584 -5.62 6.08 20.91
N VAL A 585 -4.64 6.98 20.95
CA VAL A 585 -4.70 8.25 20.21
C VAL A 585 -4.22 8.04 18.77
N VAL A 586 -5.09 8.32 17.80
CA VAL A 586 -4.80 8.17 16.37
C VAL A 586 -4.84 9.55 15.69
N PRO A 587 -3.67 10.17 15.39
CA PRO A 587 -3.61 11.47 14.73
C PRO A 587 -3.80 11.34 13.21
N ILE A 588 -4.78 12.03 12.65
CA ILE A 588 -5.20 11.82 11.25
C ILE A 588 -5.05 13.11 10.45
N TYR A 589 -4.50 13.02 9.25
CA TYR A 589 -4.54 14.10 8.25
C TYR A 589 -4.43 13.51 6.85
N ASN A 590 -5.48 13.65 6.05
CA ASN A 590 -5.58 13.19 4.66
C ASN A 590 -5.21 11.72 4.41
N ASN A 591 -5.53 10.82 5.34
CA ASN A 591 -5.13 9.41 5.33
C ASN A 591 -6.29 8.46 5.69
N GLY A 592 -7.52 8.75 5.25
CA GLY A 592 -8.72 7.96 5.56
C GLY A 592 -8.61 6.48 5.22
N ASP A 593 -8.11 6.15 4.02
CA ASP A 593 -8.00 4.76 3.58
C ASP A 593 -6.96 3.97 4.41
N HIS A 594 -5.83 4.60 4.75
CA HIS A 594 -4.84 4.02 5.64
C HIS A 594 -5.40 3.84 7.06
N LEU A 595 -6.06 4.87 7.60
CA LEU A 595 -6.73 4.79 8.90
C LEU A 595 -7.64 3.56 8.97
N ARG A 596 -8.50 3.37 7.97
CA ARG A 596 -9.46 2.25 7.91
C ARG A 596 -8.77 0.90 7.76
N HIS A 597 -7.96 0.75 6.70
CA HIS A 597 -7.48 -0.56 6.26
C HIS A 597 -6.15 -1.00 6.91
N LYS A 598 -5.44 -0.07 7.57
CA LYS A 598 -4.18 -0.36 8.30
C LYS A 598 -4.38 -0.17 9.79
N ALA A 599 -4.43 1.07 10.27
CA ALA A 599 -4.38 1.35 11.70
C ALA A 599 -5.58 0.77 12.44
N PHE A 600 -6.81 1.11 12.02
CA PHE A 600 -8.03 0.64 12.68
C PHE A 600 -8.22 -0.86 12.55
N ALA A 601 -8.05 -1.40 11.33
CA ALA A 601 -8.04 -2.85 11.09
C ALA A 601 -7.03 -3.58 11.99
N SER A 602 -5.87 -2.97 12.29
CA SER A 602 -4.88 -3.56 13.20
C SER A 602 -5.36 -3.63 14.65
N LEU A 603 -6.11 -2.61 15.11
CA LEU A 603 -6.67 -2.54 16.46
C LEU A 603 -7.75 -3.60 16.67
N GLN A 604 -8.62 -3.83 15.67
CA GLN A 604 -9.69 -4.83 15.72
C GLN A 604 -9.20 -6.26 15.94
N ARG A 605 -7.95 -6.58 15.56
CA ARG A 605 -7.32 -7.89 15.79
C ARG A 605 -6.96 -8.15 17.25
N SER A 606 -6.99 -7.12 18.09
CA SER A 606 -6.55 -7.19 19.48
C SER A 606 -7.55 -7.93 20.35
N SER A 607 -7.07 -8.78 21.27
CA SER A 607 -7.92 -9.42 22.28
C SER A 607 -8.51 -8.46 23.33
N ILE A 608 -8.18 -7.17 23.25
CA ILE A 608 -8.69 -6.12 24.13
C ILE A 608 -9.35 -4.98 23.35
N PHE A 609 -9.75 -5.21 22.09
CA PHE A 609 -10.35 -4.16 21.26
C PHE A 609 -11.55 -3.49 21.96
N ASP A 610 -12.41 -4.29 22.59
CA ASP A 610 -13.54 -3.86 23.42
C ASP A 610 -13.17 -3.05 24.67
N LYS A 611 -11.89 -3.05 25.06
CA LYS A 611 -11.34 -2.32 26.22
C LYS A 611 -10.51 -1.10 25.81
N MET A 612 -10.38 -0.84 24.51
CA MET A 612 -9.70 0.33 23.98
C MET A 612 -10.71 1.46 23.78
N HIS A 613 -10.40 2.65 24.28
CA HIS A 613 -11.03 3.88 23.82
C HIS A 613 -10.21 4.44 22.66
N ILE A 614 -10.74 4.37 21.44
CA ILE A 614 -10.02 4.79 20.24
C ILE A 614 -10.37 6.25 19.94
N LEU A 615 -9.39 7.13 20.13
CA LEU A 615 -9.52 8.57 19.95
C LEU A 615 -9.00 8.98 18.56
N LEU A 616 -9.91 9.18 17.60
CA LEU A 616 -9.59 9.64 16.26
C LEU A 616 -9.48 11.17 16.25
N ILE A 617 -8.27 11.71 16.12
CA ILE A 617 -8.05 13.16 16.12
C ILE A 617 -7.69 13.63 14.71
N ASP A 618 -8.68 14.10 13.96
CA ASP A 618 -8.50 14.68 12.63
C ASP A 618 -7.93 16.10 12.73
N ASP A 619 -6.73 16.30 12.19
CA ASP A 619 -5.99 17.55 12.18
C ASP A 619 -6.51 18.58 11.16
N GLY A 620 -7.78 18.44 10.76
CA GLY A 620 -8.42 19.27 9.75
C GLY A 620 -8.12 18.78 8.35
N SER A 621 -8.43 17.52 8.07
CA SER A 621 -8.28 16.93 6.73
C SER A 621 -9.08 17.72 5.69
N THR A 622 -8.49 17.86 4.51
CA THR A 622 -9.05 18.59 3.37
C THR A 622 -9.73 17.69 2.36
N ASP A 623 -9.40 16.40 2.32
CA ASP A 623 -10.11 15.47 1.47
C ASP A 623 -11.41 14.99 2.16
N PRO A 624 -12.53 14.92 1.42
CA PRO A 624 -13.80 14.43 1.96
C PRO A 624 -13.74 12.99 2.47
N SER A 625 -12.93 12.11 1.84
CA SER A 625 -12.85 10.68 2.18
C SER A 625 -12.33 10.42 3.60
N THR A 626 -11.34 11.18 4.05
CA THR A 626 -10.79 11.07 5.40
C THR A 626 -11.81 11.51 6.45
N ARG A 627 -12.49 12.63 6.20
CA ARG A 627 -13.53 13.14 7.10
C ARG A 627 -14.70 12.17 7.23
N GLU A 628 -15.14 11.59 6.11
CA GLU A 628 -16.20 10.59 6.12
C GLU A 628 -15.77 9.31 6.84
N THR A 629 -14.55 8.84 6.61
CA THR A 629 -14.03 7.64 7.28
C THR A 629 -13.99 7.81 8.79
N VAL A 630 -13.56 8.98 9.29
CA VAL A 630 -13.56 9.27 10.73
C VAL A 630 -14.97 9.22 11.31
N ARG A 631 -15.95 9.85 10.65
CA ARG A 631 -17.36 9.85 11.09
C ARG A 631 -18.01 8.48 11.01
N GLU A 632 -17.69 7.70 9.97
CA GLU A 632 -18.20 6.34 9.83
C GLU A 632 -17.68 5.45 10.95
N LEU A 633 -16.38 5.50 11.26
CA LEU A 633 -15.79 4.69 12.32
C LEU A 633 -16.37 5.06 13.70
N GLU A 634 -16.58 6.35 13.96
CA GLU A 634 -17.25 6.81 15.19
C GLU A 634 -18.70 6.33 15.30
N ARG A 635 -19.48 6.37 14.21
CA ARG A 635 -20.86 5.85 14.20
C ARG A 635 -20.92 4.34 14.39
N ARG A 636 -19.98 3.62 13.78
CA ARG A 636 -20.03 2.15 13.69
C ARG A 636 -19.53 1.43 14.94
N PHE A 637 -18.65 2.04 15.71
CA PHE A 637 -17.97 1.37 16.83
C PHE A 637 -18.16 2.15 18.12
N GLU A 638 -18.83 1.53 19.10
CA GLU A 638 -19.15 2.13 20.41
C GLU A 638 -17.92 2.59 21.19
N ASN A 639 -16.74 2.05 20.88
CA ASN A 639 -15.48 2.37 21.55
C ASN A 639 -14.63 3.43 20.84
N VAL A 640 -15.20 4.11 19.83
CA VAL A 640 -14.53 5.15 19.04
C VAL A 640 -15.15 6.51 19.36
N THR A 641 -14.31 7.53 19.52
CA THR A 641 -14.74 8.93 19.49
C THR A 641 -13.84 9.74 18.57
N ALA A 642 -14.39 10.79 17.97
CA ALA A 642 -13.67 11.65 17.05
C ALA A 642 -13.61 13.11 17.52
N PHE A 643 -12.47 13.75 17.25
CA PHE A 643 -12.33 15.20 17.33
C PHE A 643 -11.78 15.71 15.99
N MET A 644 -12.46 16.67 15.38
CA MET A 644 -12.05 17.23 14.08
C MET A 644 -11.71 18.71 14.23
N PHE A 645 -10.50 19.09 13.85
CA PHE A 645 -10.14 20.49 13.66
C PHE A 645 -10.75 21.07 12.37
N GLU A 646 -10.76 22.41 12.29
CA GLU A 646 -11.07 23.10 11.04
C GLU A 646 -10.06 22.75 9.94
N PRO A 647 -10.47 22.67 8.65
CA PRO A 647 -9.60 22.26 7.55
C PRO A 647 -8.30 23.07 7.45
N GLY A 648 -7.18 22.40 7.18
CA GLY A 648 -5.91 23.05 6.83
C GLY A 648 -4.64 22.40 7.39
N GLY A 649 -4.75 21.45 8.32
CA GLY A 649 -3.59 20.78 8.90
C GLY A 649 -2.75 21.67 9.84
N SER A 650 -2.03 21.06 10.76
CA SER A 650 -1.03 21.74 11.60
C SER A 650 0.40 21.62 11.05
N GLY A 651 0.58 20.79 10.03
CA GLY A 651 1.87 20.49 9.41
C GLY A 651 2.64 19.32 10.03
N SER A 652 2.14 18.73 11.12
CA SER A 652 2.68 17.52 11.77
C SER A 652 1.62 16.78 12.60
N ALA A 653 1.94 15.58 13.11
CA ALA A 653 1.07 14.86 14.05
C ALA A 653 1.06 15.47 15.48
N SER A 654 1.79 16.56 15.73
CA SER A 654 1.93 17.13 17.07
C SER A 654 0.62 17.66 17.64
N ARG A 655 -0.10 18.53 16.91
CA ARG A 655 -1.38 19.11 17.35
C ARG A 655 -2.41 18.03 17.67
N PRO A 656 -2.67 17.05 16.78
CA PRO A 656 -3.65 16.01 17.07
C PRO A 656 -3.21 15.08 18.22
N ARG A 657 -1.91 14.77 18.37
CA ARG A 657 -1.43 13.96 19.52
C ARG A 657 -1.56 14.70 20.85
N ASN A 658 -1.22 15.98 20.90
CA ASN A 658 -1.40 16.81 22.10
C ASN A 658 -2.89 16.87 22.48
N LYS A 659 -3.77 17.09 21.49
CA LYS A 659 -5.22 17.11 21.71
C LYS A 659 -5.76 15.76 22.16
N GLY A 660 -5.29 14.66 21.57
CA GLY A 660 -5.67 13.31 22.00
C GLY A 660 -5.24 13.00 23.44
N LEU A 661 -4.03 13.40 23.83
CA LEU A 661 -3.60 13.28 25.24
C LEU A 661 -4.47 14.14 26.15
N GLU A 662 -4.76 15.39 25.78
CA GLU A 662 -5.66 16.29 26.52
C GLU A 662 -7.02 15.60 26.79
N LEU A 663 -7.63 15.02 25.74
CA LEU A 663 -8.94 14.35 25.78
C LEU A 663 -8.92 12.95 26.42
N THR A 664 -7.76 12.36 26.67
CA THR A 664 -7.67 11.01 27.25
C THR A 664 -8.11 11.00 28.72
N GLU A 665 -9.10 10.17 29.05
CA GLU A 665 -9.64 10.03 30.42
C GLU A 665 -9.40 8.63 31.04
N THR A 666 -8.97 7.65 30.24
CA THR A 666 -8.62 6.29 30.72
C THR A 666 -7.33 6.29 31.55
N GLU A 667 -7.14 5.27 32.40
CA GLU A 667 -5.93 5.14 33.26
C GLU A 667 -4.63 5.09 32.44
N PHE A 668 -4.68 4.53 31.23
CA PHE A 668 -3.52 4.38 30.35
C PHE A 668 -3.72 5.01 28.97
N VAL A 669 -2.63 5.39 28.31
CA VAL A 669 -2.62 5.98 26.96
C VAL A 669 -1.51 5.37 26.10
N THR A 670 -1.79 5.24 24.80
CA THR A 670 -0.84 4.88 23.74
C THR A 670 -1.17 5.64 22.45
N TYR A 671 -0.32 5.53 21.43
CA TYR A 671 -0.45 6.22 20.16
C TYR A 671 -0.32 5.24 19.00
N LEU A 672 -1.08 5.46 17.93
CA LEU A 672 -0.96 4.70 16.69
C LEU A 672 -1.12 5.66 15.51
N ASP A 673 -0.13 5.72 14.62
CA ASP A 673 -0.24 6.50 13.38
C ASP A 673 -1.15 5.79 12.35
N PRO A 674 -1.87 6.55 11.50
CA PRO A 674 -2.91 5.99 10.63
C PRO A 674 -2.36 5.11 9.50
N ASP A 675 -1.10 5.29 9.13
CA ASP A 675 -0.40 4.54 8.09
C ASP A 675 0.44 3.35 8.61
N ASP A 676 0.41 3.10 9.92
CA ASP A 676 1.12 2.02 10.61
C ASP A 676 0.17 0.99 11.23
N GLU A 677 0.73 -0.07 11.84
CA GLU A 677 -0.06 -1.13 12.47
C GLU A 677 0.38 -1.46 13.90
N MET A 678 -0.60 -1.73 14.76
CA MET A 678 -0.38 -2.52 15.98
C MET A 678 -0.16 -4.00 15.60
N ILE A 679 0.88 -4.60 16.18
CA ILE A 679 1.21 -6.02 15.96
C ILE A 679 0.51 -6.89 17.01
N ASN A 680 -0.35 -7.81 16.57
CA ASN A 680 -1.03 -8.81 17.39
C ASN A 680 -1.68 -8.21 18.66
N ASP A 681 -1.40 -8.78 19.83
CA ASP A 681 -1.83 -8.29 21.14
C ASP A 681 -0.81 -7.29 21.73
N GLY A 682 -0.09 -6.55 20.87
CA GLY A 682 1.02 -5.68 21.26
C GLY A 682 0.64 -4.74 22.41
N TYR A 683 -0.43 -3.98 22.25
CA TYR A 683 -0.92 -3.07 23.28
C TYR A 683 -1.49 -3.79 24.50
N ALA A 684 -2.11 -4.97 24.33
CA ALA A 684 -2.53 -5.79 25.47
C ALA A 684 -1.35 -6.24 26.33
N LEU A 685 -0.20 -6.53 25.72
CA LEU A 685 1.03 -6.86 26.45
C LEU A 685 1.57 -5.65 27.22
N LEU A 686 1.53 -4.46 26.62
CA LEU A 686 1.95 -3.21 27.29
C LEU A 686 1.02 -2.90 28.47
N LEU A 687 -0.30 -2.93 28.26
CA LEU A 687 -1.33 -2.68 29.27
C LEU A 687 -1.20 -3.63 30.46
N ARG A 688 -1.16 -4.95 30.21
CA ARG A 688 -1.00 -5.96 31.27
C ARG A 688 0.30 -5.78 32.05
N LYS A 689 1.36 -5.25 31.41
CA LYS A 689 2.64 -4.99 32.07
C LYS A 689 2.54 -3.75 32.98
N LEU A 690 1.84 -2.70 32.56
CA LEU A 690 1.55 -1.54 33.42
C LEU A 690 0.67 -1.89 34.60
N GLN A 691 -0.44 -2.61 34.38
CA GLN A 691 -1.36 -3.02 35.46
C GLN A 691 -0.69 -3.87 36.54
N LYS A 692 0.39 -4.60 36.21
CA LYS A 692 1.15 -5.47 37.13
C LYS A 692 2.41 -4.81 37.68
N SER A 693 2.61 -3.52 37.49
CA SER A 693 3.79 -2.83 37.99
C SER A 693 3.53 -1.36 38.34
N ASP A 694 4.42 -0.81 39.15
CA ASP A 694 4.43 0.63 39.45
C ASP A 694 5.22 1.43 38.41
N ALA A 695 5.35 0.90 37.18
CA ALA A 695 6.02 1.60 36.09
C ALA A 695 5.17 2.78 35.61
N GLU A 696 5.84 3.87 35.23
CA GLU A 696 5.20 5.07 34.67
C GLU A 696 4.84 4.85 33.20
N PHE A 697 5.71 4.15 32.47
CA PHE A 697 5.43 3.67 31.12
C PHE A 697 6.14 2.34 30.81
N VAL A 698 5.66 1.65 29.77
CA VAL A 698 6.25 0.43 29.22
C VAL A 698 6.70 0.68 27.79
N VAL A 699 7.87 0.14 27.43
CA VAL A 699 8.39 0.15 26.04
C VAL A 699 8.40 -1.24 25.44
N GLY A 700 7.89 -1.35 24.21
CA GLY A 700 7.98 -2.53 23.35
C GLY A 700 9.07 -2.41 22.28
N ASP A 701 9.40 -3.51 21.62
CA ASP A 701 10.19 -3.46 20.38
C ASP A 701 9.28 -3.10 19.19
N MET A 702 9.87 -2.80 18.03
CA MET A 702 9.13 -2.52 16.80
C MET A 702 9.64 -3.35 15.64
N LEU A 703 8.78 -3.57 14.65
CA LEU A 703 9.19 -3.91 13.29
C LEU A 703 9.32 -2.62 12.48
N ARG A 704 10.28 -2.60 11.56
CA ARG A 704 10.43 -1.54 10.58
C ARG A 704 10.42 -2.17 9.20
N TRP A 705 9.64 -1.59 8.30
CA TRP A 705 9.62 -1.92 6.88
C TRP A 705 10.22 -0.75 6.09
N ASP A 706 11.28 -1.04 5.36
CA ASP A 706 11.95 -0.12 4.42
C ASP A 706 12.31 -0.87 3.14
N ASP A 707 13.60 -1.10 2.86
CA ASP A 707 14.06 -1.96 1.76
C ASP A 707 13.86 -3.46 2.09
N GLY A 708 13.50 -3.74 3.33
CA GLY A 708 13.08 -5.06 3.78
C GLY A 708 12.45 -5.03 5.16
N ARG A 709 12.45 -6.18 5.82
CA ARG A 709 11.94 -6.32 7.18
C ARG A 709 13.07 -6.20 8.20
N GLY A 710 13.03 -5.15 9.01
CA GLY A 710 13.92 -4.93 10.15
C GLY A 710 13.20 -5.05 11.49
N ARG A 711 13.97 -5.24 12.56
CA ARG A 711 13.52 -5.10 13.95
C ARG A 711 14.25 -3.93 14.58
N ILE A 712 13.53 -3.08 15.29
CA ILE A 712 14.11 -2.03 16.15
C ILE A 712 14.07 -2.56 17.59
N PRO A 713 15.21 -3.05 18.14
CA PRO A 713 15.25 -3.66 19.45
C PRO A 713 15.39 -2.59 20.55
N GLN A 714 14.39 -1.71 20.68
CA GLN A 714 14.37 -0.61 21.65
C GLN A 714 14.67 -1.11 23.06
N VAL A 715 14.04 -2.22 23.46
CA VAL A 715 14.18 -2.79 24.80
C VAL A 715 15.61 -3.25 25.07
N ARG A 716 16.29 -3.82 24.06
CA ARG A 716 17.70 -4.24 24.20
C ARG A 716 18.60 -3.04 24.45
N ARG A 717 18.39 -1.94 23.72
CA ARG A 717 19.18 -0.71 23.87
C ARG A 717 19.01 -0.10 25.26
N LEU A 718 17.76 0.05 25.72
CA LEU A 718 17.48 0.57 27.06
C LEU A 718 18.11 -0.31 28.16
N ARG A 719 17.99 -1.65 28.06
CA ARG A 719 18.54 -2.59 29.06
C ARG A 719 20.06 -2.66 29.09
N GLN A 720 20.75 -2.27 28.02
CA GLN A 720 22.22 -2.24 27.99
C GLN A 720 22.79 -1.09 28.82
N VAL A 721 21.99 -0.06 29.04
CA VAL A 721 22.45 1.23 29.56
C VAL A 721 21.80 1.53 30.91
N ILE A 722 20.49 1.31 31.02
CA ILE A 722 19.71 1.66 32.20
C ILE A 722 19.70 0.49 33.19
N PRO A 723 20.10 0.69 34.45
CA PRO A 723 20.12 -0.37 35.45
C PRO A 723 18.71 -0.87 35.77
N SER A 724 18.58 -2.17 36.01
CA SER A 724 17.33 -2.81 36.43
C SER A 724 17.32 -3.05 37.94
N ARG A 725 16.21 -2.71 38.60
CA ARG A 725 15.93 -3.06 40.00
C ARG A 725 14.50 -3.59 40.09
N GLU A 726 14.33 -4.76 40.71
CA GLU A 726 13.02 -5.41 40.88
C GLU A 726 12.29 -5.66 39.55
N GLY A 727 13.05 -5.85 38.45
CA GLY A 727 12.48 -6.10 37.13
C GLY A 727 11.99 -4.86 36.38
N LEU A 728 12.23 -3.66 36.92
CA LEU A 728 11.98 -2.36 36.27
C LEU A 728 13.31 -1.67 35.98
N LEU A 729 13.43 -1.01 34.83
CA LEU A 729 14.59 -0.15 34.58
C LEU A 729 14.42 1.15 35.36
N ARG A 730 15.52 1.66 35.90
CA ARG A 730 15.58 2.86 36.74
C ARG A 730 16.37 3.94 35.98
N PRO A 731 15.74 4.68 35.07
CA PRO A 731 16.39 5.80 34.42
C PRO A 731 16.74 6.89 35.44
N ASP A 732 17.75 7.66 35.08
CA ASP A 732 18.18 8.87 35.74
C ASP A 732 18.63 9.86 34.64
N PRO A 733 18.89 11.15 34.96
CA PRO A 733 19.27 12.13 33.95
C PRO A 733 20.43 11.72 33.03
N SER A 734 21.37 10.88 33.48
CA SER A 734 22.49 10.38 32.67
C SER A 734 22.07 9.32 31.65
N SER A 735 20.87 8.75 31.76
CA SER A 735 20.37 7.72 30.84
C SER A 735 20.28 8.24 29.39
N LEU A 736 19.89 9.49 29.18
CA LEU A 736 19.86 10.10 27.85
C LEU A 736 21.25 10.25 27.24
N SER A 737 22.19 10.74 28.06
CA SER A 737 23.61 10.88 27.70
C SER A 737 24.20 9.53 27.28
N GLN A 738 23.97 8.48 28.06
CA GLN A 738 24.49 7.13 27.78
C GLN A 738 23.81 6.44 26.58
N LEU A 739 22.62 6.90 26.19
CA LEU A 739 21.92 6.46 24.97
C LEU A 739 22.26 7.33 23.75
N ASP A 740 23.19 8.28 23.90
CA ASP A 740 23.56 9.28 22.89
C ASP A 740 22.32 9.96 22.26
N TYR A 741 21.30 10.21 23.09
CA TYR A 741 20.03 10.83 22.70
C TYR A 741 19.40 10.20 21.45
N GLN A 742 19.55 8.88 21.30
CA GLN A 742 19.01 8.16 20.14
C GLN A 742 17.48 8.27 20.03
N PRO A 743 16.95 8.24 18.79
CA PRO A 743 15.51 8.30 18.56
C PRO A 743 14.81 7.03 19.04
N ALA A 744 13.57 7.22 19.48
CA ALA A 744 12.64 6.19 19.89
C ALA A 744 11.22 6.68 19.60
N SER A 745 10.33 5.75 19.28
CA SER A 745 8.96 6.06 18.86
C SER A 745 8.00 5.86 20.03
N ILE A 746 7.01 6.74 20.10
CA ILE A 746 5.99 6.77 21.16
C ILE A 746 4.82 5.82 20.86
N GLU A 747 4.75 5.29 19.65
CA GLU A 747 3.74 4.36 19.20
C GLU A 747 4.03 2.92 19.67
N ALA A 748 5.26 2.68 20.13
CA ALA A 748 5.69 1.44 20.78
C ALA A 748 5.64 1.48 22.31
N ILE A 749 4.96 2.47 22.89
CA ILE A 749 4.85 2.63 24.34
C ILE A 749 3.40 2.67 24.82
N ALA A 750 3.18 2.35 26.08
CA ALA A 750 1.97 2.74 26.80
C ALA A 750 2.38 3.42 28.10
N ALA A 751 1.66 4.44 28.53
CA ALA A 751 1.97 5.22 29.73
C ALA A 751 0.75 5.36 30.65
N ARG A 752 1.00 5.61 31.94
CA ARG A 752 -0.04 6.08 32.88
C ARG A 752 -0.45 7.50 32.51
N THR A 753 -1.74 7.71 32.26
CA THR A 753 -2.28 8.99 31.80
C THR A 753 -1.98 10.13 32.77
N ASP A 754 -2.28 9.94 34.07
CA ASP A 754 -2.07 10.97 35.09
C ASP A 754 -0.61 11.40 35.22
N TRP A 755 0.31 10.43 35.14
CA TRP A 755 1.73 10.73 35.16
C TRP A 755 2.14 11.53 33.92
N LEU A 756 1.75 11.07 32.73
CA LEU A 756 2.15 11.73 31.48
C LEU A 756 1.56 13.14 31.36
N LYS A 757 0.28 13.33 31.69
CA LYS A 757 -0.36 14.66 31.79
C LYS A 757 0.32 15.53 32.86
N GLY A 758 0.66 14.95 34.00
CA GLY A 758 1.33 15.63 35.11
C GLY A 758 2.72 16.16 34.79
N LEU A 759 3.38 15.66 33.74
CA LEU A 759 4.66 16.20 33.26
C LEU A 759 4.52 17.58 32.59
N GLY A 760 3.34 17.91 32.05
CA GLY A 760 3.12 19.16 31.33
C GLY A 760 4.00 19.34 30.08
N ILE A 761 4.44 18.23 29.46
CA ILE A 761 5.23 18.23 28.22
C ILE A 761 4.31 18.17 27.01
N GLU A 762 4.72 18.79 25.90
CA GLU A 762 3.95 18.85 24.66
C GLU A 762 4.84 18.59 23.45
N GLN A 763 4.25 18.04 22.38
CA GLN A 763 4.92 17.93 21.09
C GLN A 763 4.89 19.28 20.36
N PRO A 764 6.04 19.84 19.92
CA PRO A 764 6.06 21.11 19.20
C PRO A 764 5.24 21.04 17.90
N VAL A 765 4.28 21.95 17.73
CA VAL A 765 3.36 21.96 16.58
C VAL A 765 4.09 22.30 15.28
N GLY A 766 3.78 21.58 14.20
CA GLY A 766 4.38 21.76 12.87
C GLY A 766 5.78 21.16 12.71
N ALA A 767 6.28 20.46 13.74
CA ALA A 767 7.63 19.92 13.77
C ALA A 767 7.72 18.48 13.23
N VAL A 768 8.88 18.09 12.70
CA VAL A 768 9.21 16.70 12.35
C VAL A 768 10.13 16.11 13.42
N GLY A 769 9.96 14.84 13.80
CA GLY A 769 10.76 14.21 14.86
C GLY A 769 10.30 14.56 16.28
N GLN A 770 9.07 15.07 16.39
CA GLN A 770 8.38 15.44 17.62
C GLN A 770 8.19 14.25 18.57
N ASP A 771 7.99 13.06 18.03
CA ASP A 771 7.86 11.78 18.73
C ASP A 771 9.13 11.45 19.52
N THR A 772 10.28 11.57 18.86
CA THR A 772 11.60 11.34 19.46
C THR A 772 11.86 12.32 20.59
N PHE A 773 11.55 13.60 20.39
CA PHE A 773 11.73 14.61 21.43
C PHE A 773 10.81 14.35 22.63
N PHE A 774 9.54 14.02 22.38
CA PHE A 774 8.59 13.68 23.44
C PHE A 774 9.06 12.45 24.24
N PHE A 775 9.53 11.39 23.57
CA PHE A 775 10.10 10.22 24.24
C PHE A 775 11.33 10.58 25.09
N GLN A 776 12.22 11.44 24.60
CA GLN A 776 13.39 11.89 25.36
C GLN A 776 12.98 12.57 26.67
N GLN A 777 11.95 13.42 26.63
CA GLN A 777 11.39 14.05 27.83
C GLN A 777 10.77 13.02 28.78
N MET A 778 9.98 12.08 28.25
CA MET A 778 9.40 10.99 29.05
C MET A 778 10.48 10.16 29.75
N LEU A 779 11.56 9.81 29.05
CA LEU A 779 12.65 9.04 29.62
C LEU A 779 13.44 9.81 30.68
N TYR A 780 13.61 11.13 30.50
CA TYR A 780 14.27 11.99 31.48
C TYR A 780 13.50 12.08 32.81
N TYR A 781 12.18 12.23 32.74
CA TYR A 781 11.35 12.41 33.94
C TYR A 781 10.92 11.10 34.62
N ALA A 782 11.03 9.97 33.92
CA ALA A 782 10.70 8.68 34.51
C ALA A 782 11.71 8.26 35.59
N THR A 783 11.21 7.50 36.55
CA THR A 783 11.97 6.85 37.62
C THR A 783 11.88 5.32 37.55
N LYS A 784 10.84 4.79 36.88
CA LYS A 784 10.54 3.37 36.76
C LYS A 784 9.89 3.08 35.41
N ILE A 785 10.59 2.36 34.55
CA ILE A 785 10.05 1.93 33.26
C ILE A 785 10.04 0.41 33.18
N ALA A 786 8.99 -0.14 32.57
CA ALA A 786 8.90 -1.55 32.27
C ALA A 786 9.18 -1.80 30.78
N THR A 787 9.48 -3.05 30.43
CA THR A 787 9.83 -3.42 29.05
C THR A 787 9.17 -4.72 28.61
N VAL A 788 8.78 -4.79 27.34
CA VAL A 788 8.24 -5.97 26.66
C VAL A 788 9.11 -6.27 25.44
N LYS A 789 9.83 -7.38 25.44
CA LYS A 789 10.76 -7.74 24.35
C LYS A 789 10.07 -8.15 23.03
N THR A 790 8.75 -8.18 22.98
CA THR A 790 8.01 -8.56 21.78
C THR A 790 7.79 -7.31 20.91
N PRO A 791 7.94 -7.39 19.58
CA PRO A 791 7.50 -6.31 18.72
C PRO A 791 6.00 -6.04 18.89
N VAL A 792 5.64 -4.79 19.16
CA VAL A 792 4.23 -4.37 19.40
C VAL A 792 3.68 -3.45 18.31
N TYR A 793 4.56 -2.92 17.46
CA TYR A 793 4.25 -1.91 16.45
C TYR A 793 5.03 -2.18 15.16
N ALA A 794 4.39 -2.03 14.01
CA ALA A 794 5.02 -2.11 12.69
C ALA A 794 5.05 -0.72 12.05
N TYR A 795 6.27 -0.23 11.81
CA TYR A 795 6.54 1.07 11.21
C TYR A 795 6.88 0.93 9.73
N TYR A 796 6.16 1.61 8.83
CA TYR A 796 6.44 1.64 7.40
C TYR A 796 7.21 2.92 7.01
N ALA A 797 8.54 2.86 7.10
CA ALA A 797 9.42 4.04 7.05
C ALA A 797 9.51 4.77 5.70
N ALA A 798 8.81 4.30 4.67
CA ALA A 798 9.01 4.73 3.28
C ALA A 798 7.68 4.86 2.52
N VAL A 799 6.69 5.58 3.05
CA VAL A 799 5.43 5.86 2.33
C VAL A 799 5.62 6.99 1.30
N ALA A 800 4.89 6.94 0.18
CA ALA A 800 4.80 8.05 -0.77
C ALA A 800 4.45 9.37 -0.06
N GLY A 801 5.07 10.48 -0.46
CA GLY A 801 4.85 11.79 0.18
C GLY A 801 5.71 12.06 1.42
N SER A 802 6.49 11.07 1.90
CA SER A 802 7.57 11.33 2.85
C SER A 802 8.54 12.36 2.25
N VAL A 803 9.03 13.30 3.07
CA VAL A 803 9.74 14.55 2.71
C VAL A 803 11.12 14.32 2.03
N VAL A 804 11.34 13.16 1.41
CA VAL A 804 12.65 12.61 1.08
C VAL A 804 12.96 12.68 -0.42
N ASN A 805 11.97 12.92 -1.30
CA ASN A 805 12.19 12.88 -2.75
C ASN A 805 12.65 14.22 -3.35
N VAL A 806 12.35 15.36 -2.72
CA VAL A 806 12.90 16.69 -3.06
C VAL A 806 13.19 17.44 -1.76
N VAL A 807 14.47 17.68 -1.47
CA VAL A 807 14.89 18.45 -0.29
C VAL A 807 14.92 19.93 -0.69
N SER A 808 14.09 20.76 -0.05
CA SER A 808 14.02 22.20 -0.27
C SER A 808 14.16 22.96 1.07
N PRO A 809 14.21 24.30 1.10
CA PRO A 809 14.26 25.06 2.35
C PRO A 809 13.09 24.72 3.28
N ARG A 810 11.93 24.32 2.74
CA ARG A 810 10.77 23.86 3.52
C ARG A 810 11.11 22.64 4.39
N TYR A 811 12.00 21.75 3.94
CA TYR A 811 12.46 20.60 4.70
C TYR A 811 13.11 21.03 6.02
N PHE A 812 14.09 21.93 5.96
CA PHE A 812 14.81 22.41 7.14
C PHE A 812 13.92 23.28 8.04
N ARG A 813 13.03 24.10 7.44
CA ARG A 813 12.08 24.92 8.20
C ARG A 813 11.20 24.10 9.15
N LYS A 814 10.83 22.86 8.78
CA LYS A 814 10.08 21.95 9.64
C LYS A 814 10.84 21.48 10.89
N TYR A 815 12.17 21.59 10.92
CA TYR A 815 12.96 21.28 12.10
C TYR A 815 13.04 22.46 13.09
N LEU A 816 12.85 23.71 12.65
CA LEU A 816 12.97 24.88 13.53
C LEU A 816 12.15 24.76 14.83
N PRO A 817 10.84 24.41 14.80
CA PRO A 817 10.05 24.34 16.03
C PRO A 817 10.55 23.24 16.98
N LEU A 818 11.01 22.10 16.42
CA LEU A 818 11.57 20.99 17.20
C LEU A 818 12.87 21.41 17.88
N GLU A 819 13.81 21.94 17.09
CA GLU A 819 15.17 22.19 17.52
C GLU A 819 15.22 23.36 18.52
N ALA A 820 14.38 24.39 18.33
CA ALA A 820 14.20 25.46 19.30
C ALA A 820 13.66 24.92 20.64
N ALA A 821 12.61 24.09 20.60
CA ALA A 821 12.03 23.50 21.80
C ALA A 821 13.01 22.54 22.51
N ARG A 822 13.74 21.71 21.74
CA ARG A 822 14.72 20.78 22.27
C ARG A 822 15.89 21.51 22.94
N ALA A 823 16.48 22.50 22.28
CA ALA A 823 17.60 23.24 22.83
C ALA A 823 17.20 24.00 24.11
N LYS A 824 16.02 24.64 24.11
CA LYS A 824 15.47 25.28 25.31
C LYS A 824 15.31 24.28 26.45
N TRP A 825 14.65 23.15 26.21
CA TRP A 825 14.44 22.13 27.24
C TRP A 825 15.77 21.56 27.76
N LEU A 826 16.71 21.21 26.87
CA LEU A 826 18.04 20.73 27.25
C LEU A 826 18.81 21.74 28.10
N LYS A 827 18.65 23.05 27.83
CA LYS A 827 19.22 24.12 28.65
C LYS A 827 18.58 24.15 30.04
N ASP A 828 17.25 24.09 30.09
CA ASP A 828 16.47 24.11 31.34
C ASP A 828 16.83 22.92 32.25
N VAL A 829 17.12 21.74 31.67
CA VAL A 829 17.49 20.53 32.43
C VAL A 829 19.00 20.29 32.59
N GLY A 830 19.83 21.22 32.09
CA GLY A 830 21.30 21.17 32.24
C GLY A 830 22.02 20.11 31.38
N LEU A 831 21.40 19.68 30.27
CA LEU A 831 21.96 18.67 29.34
C LEU A 831 22.41 19.24 27.98
N LEU A 832 22.28 20.56 27.75
CA LEU A 832 22.61 21.17 26.45
C LEU A 832 24.04 20.87 25.99
N GLN A 833 25.02 21.07 26.87
CA GLN A 833 26.43 20.86 26.52
C GLN A 833 26.75 19.37 26.24
N ASP A 834 26.18 18.44 27.02
CA ASP A 834 26.35 17.00 26.81
C ASP A 834 25.68 16.55 25.50
N TYR A 835 24.53 17.11 25.14
CA TYR A 835 23.90 16.88 23.83
C TYR A 835 24.78 17.38 22.68
N ASN A 836 25.38 18.57 22.83
CA ASN A 836 26.27 19.13 21.82
C ASN A 836 27.45 18.19 21.55
N GLU A 837 28.08 17.68 22.61
CA GLU A 837 29.25 16.79 22.52
C GLU A 837 28.92 15.39 21.98
N ARG A 838 27.75 14.84 22.30
CA ARG A 838 27.40 13.44 21.96
C ARG A 838 26.56 13.28 20.71
N ARG A 839 25.68 14.23 20.43
CA ARG A 839 24.62 14.06 19.43
C ARG A 839 24.62 15.11 18.34
N LEU A 840 24.82 16.40 18.67
CA LEU A 840 24.66 17.48 17.70
C LEU A 840 25.62 17.32 16.51
N GLU A 841 26.92 17.09 16.75
CA GLU A 841 27.91 16.94 15.66
C GLU A 841 27.53 15.79 14.72
N MET A 842 27.21 14.63 15.30
CA MET A 842 26.84 13.44 14.54
C MET A 842 25.58 13.68 13.71
N PHE A 843 24.58 14.33 14.29
CA PHE A 843 23.32 14.62 13.61
C PHE A 843 23.51 15.66 12.52
N PHE A 844 24.24 16.75 12.79
CA PHE A 844 24.57 17.78 11.82
C PHE A 844 25.28 17.19 10.59
N LYS A 845 26.34 16.43 10.81
CA LYS A 845 27.13 15.80 9.74
C LYS A 845 26.34 14.79 8.93
N LYS A 846 25.70 13.82 9.62
CA LYS A 846 25.04 12.70 8.92
C LYS A 846 23.67 13.04 8.37
N TRP A 847 23.03 14.09 8.89
CA TRP A 847 21.68 14.49 8.52
C TRP A 847 21.65 15.80 7.76
N TYR A 848 21.96 16.93 8.39
CA TYR A 848 21.79 18.25 7.78
C TYR A 848 22.73 18.50 6.62
N MET A 849 24.04 18.28 6.77
CA MET A 849 25.01 18.45 5.67
C MET A 849 24.66 17.54 4.49
N ARG A 850 24.36 16.25 4.75
CA ARG A 850 23.98 15.29 3.71
C ARG A 850 22.68 15.67 3.00
N LYS A 851 21.71 16.26 3.69
CA LYS A 851 20.46 16.72 3.07
C LYS A 851 20.67 18.01 2.29
N LEU A 852 21.55 18.89 2.75
CA LEU A 852 21.90 20.12 2.05
C LEU A 852 22.51 19.83 0.66
N THR A 853 23.32 18.78 0.52
CA THR A 853 23.86 18.37 -0.80
C THR A 853 22.78 17.88 -1.78
N MET A 854 21.54 17.66 -1.33
CA MET A 854 20.40 17.26 -2.16
C MET A 854 19.51 18.46 -2.55
N VAL A 855 19.79 19.66 -2.06
CA VAL A 855 19.03 20.88 -2.37
C VAL A 855 19.45 21.42 -3.73
N ALA A 856 18.47 21.94 -4.49
CA ALA A 856 18.76 22.58 -5.77
C ALA A 856 19.66 23.83 -5.58
N PRO A 857 20.55 24.15 -6.53
CA PRO A 857 21.46 25.30 -6.40
C PRO A 857 20.76 26.62 -6.04
N ASP A 858 19.61 26.91 -6.66
CA ASP A 858 18.85 28.15 -6.46
C ASP A 858 18.25 28.28 -5.04
N ASP A 859 18.08 27.15 -4.34
CA ASP A 859 17.49 27.06 -3.00
C ASP A 859 18.54 26.90 -1.89
N HIS A 860 19.81 26.75 -2.26
CA HIS A 860 20.87 26.33 -1.35
C HIS A 860 21.11 27.35 -0.23
N ASP A 861 21.20 28.64 -0.55
CA ASP A 861 21.45 29.70 0.44
C ASP A 861 20.30 29.81 1.44
N ALA A 862 19.06 29.70 0.97
CA ALA A 862 17.89 29.71 1.84
C ALA A 862 17.84 28.50 2.78
N ALA A 863 18.27 27.32 2.31
CA ALA A 863 18.41 26.13 3.15
C ALA A 863 19.56 26.29 4.18
N LEU A 864 20.68 26.88 3.77
CA LEU A 864 21.84 27.10 4.62
C LEU A 864 21.53 28.08 5.77
N GLU A 865 20.80 29.17 5.51
CA GLU A 865 20.37 30.10 6.57
C GLU A 865 19.48 29.43 7.62
N LEU A 866 18.58 28.54 7.20
CA LEU A 866 17.77 27.74 8.13
C LEU A 866 18.63 26.79 8.98
N ILE A 867 19.67 26.19 8.39
CA ILE A 867 20.61 25.35 9.12
C ILE A 867 21.42 26.17 10.14
N LYS A 868 21.87 27.37 9.78
CA LYS A 868 22.54 28.31 10.71
C LYS A 868 21.64 28.64 11.90
N GLU A 869 20.37 28.92 11.65
CA GLU A 869 19.38 29.18 12.70
C GLU A 869 19.20 27.98 13.62
N ILE A 870 19.01 26.77 13.05
CA ILE A 870 18.89 25.52 13.83
C ILE A 870 20.08 25.32 14.76
N VAL A 871 21.30 25.46 14.23
CA VAL A 871 22.53 25.28 14.99
C VAL A 871 22.69 26.37 16.04
N GLY A 872 22.25 27.60 15.74
CA GLY A 872 22.27 28.73 16.66
C GLY A 872 21.52 28.48 17.96
N TYR A 873 20.42 27.71 17.94
CA TYR A 873 19.68 27.34 19.15
C TYR A 873 20.51 26.57 20.18
N TYR A 874 21.54 25.84 19.73
CA TYR A 874 22.35 24.98 20.58
C TYR A 874 23.56 25.68 21.22
N GLU A 875 23.84 26.93 20.84
CA GLU A 875 24.99 27.72 21.34
C GLU A 875 26.32 26.90 21.32
N PRO A 876 26.69 26.23 20.19
CA PRO A 876 27.85 25.35 20.17
C PRO A 876 29.14 26.13 20.47
N THR A 877 29.92 25.64 21.44
CA THR A 877 31.15 26.32 21.88
C THR A 877 32.37 25.97 21.01
N HIS A 878 32.38 24.78 20.40
CA HIS A 878 33.40 24.32 19.46
C HIS A 878 32.87 23.10 18.68
N TRP A 879 33.43 22.83 17.49
CA TRP A 879 33.22 21.60 16.73
C TRP A 879 34.47 20.73 16.80
N ASN A 880 34.35 19.43 17.05
CA ASN A 880 35.46 18.49 17.12
C ASN A 880 35.70 17.76 15.79
N ASP A 881 34.64 17.52 15.00
CA ASP A 881 34.76 16.88 13.69
C ASP A 881 35.40 17.82 12.65
N PRO A 882 36.55 17.44 12.04
CA PRO A 882 37.24 18.29 11.06
C PRO A 882 36.41 18.61 9.81
N GLU A 883 35.47 17.75 9.40
CA GLU A 883 34.62 18.02 8.24
C GLU A 883 33.59 19.12 8.55
N ILE A 884 33.11 19.18 9.79
CA ILE A 884 32.19 20.26 10.22
C ILE A 884 32.94 21.59 10.34
N GLN A 885 34.17 21.56 10.85
CA GLN A 885 35.03 22.75 10.89
C GLN A 885 35.27 23.31 9.48
N ALA A 886 35.70 22.46 8.55
CA ALA A 886 35.93 22.86 7.16
C ALA A 886 34.65 23.40 6.47
N PHE A 887 33.50 22.78 6.73
CA PHE A 887 32.21 23.26 6.23
C PHE A 887 31.91 24.69 6.70
N TRP A 888 32.08 24.97 7.99
CA TRP A 888 31.84 26.32 8.52
C TRP A 888 32.90 27.33 8.10
N GLU A 889 34.15 26.91 7.85
CA GLU A 889 35.17 27.78 7.25
C GLU A 889 34.79 28.19 5.83
N GLU A 890 34.33 27.24 5.00
CA GLU A 890 33.86 27.50 3.63
C GLU A 890 32.63 28.41 3.61
N VAL A 891 31.67 28.20 4.51
CA VAL A 891 30.44 29.01 4.62
C VAL A 891 30.71 30.45 5.09
N ASN A 892 31.80 30.68 5.85
CA ASN A 892 32.16 32.00 6.37
C ASN A 892 33.22 32.73 5.54
N ALA A 893 33.81 32.07 4.53
CA ALA A 893 34.76 32.64 3.57
C ALA A 893 34.03 33.37 2.44
#